data_AF-A0A9D1RDH0-F1
#
_entry.id   AF-A0A9D1RDH0-F1
#
_cell.length_a   1.000
_cell.length_b   1.000
_cell.length_c   1.000
_cell.angle_alpha   90.00
_cell.angle_beta   90.00
_cell.angle_gamma   90.00
#
_symmetry.space_group_name_H-M   'P 1'
#
loop_
_entity.id
_entity.type
_entity.pdbx_description
1 polymer ?
#
loop_
_entity_poly.entity_id
_entity_poly.type
_entity_poly.pdbx_seq_one_letter_code
_entity_poly.pdbx_strand_id
1 'polypeptide(L)'
;MVLSPDTQERADVLTLKSIVYSLAPSIATAVLPFIASLVTEDGSITDMNVYRVMFPPFAIIGVFCSVYIYANTQEKIVQAKTHVIRIKFWDALKAVAKNKLFWVISLAGWVGFLETTYGQMINWCYEYHSKGDISPAAFSFLGLFVGNASLWGMLAAPFAIRKWGKKKVVIVTNILNAAFLAFLYPVVRSQPDNMIWVIAVVLFMNYLMTSFGVILGPAMNADMRDYQQYITGERIDGMFSTVGLICTVVTLATSSVVPSVYQSLGINDAVLQERMSEIVEITGKSAADMGQSPYNVLYLPDIFKEVFTVIVILSVVGAVMNVIPYFFYDMTEIRQRGIIKVLKVRALFEDYGNHVLRDRDIVETIDMIEESAQFEKAQPKDLKKMKAAVKSAATKQAKKDAKKLYKGAVEYNDNIEISKIVMEEIRKFDTVEWQFKLNGAQQLADAGLDGLTGDSYEKLREELARAKAMPKDTKVQKEERASAIASAKERIYSKKIIEEKHQGHIEPFDTSVFESLFEREDHNLEARTKLDAEISKAKKARNTALLAQLKVRREQLKKEKKEIDAQIKKATDDNSYYNKLAKPYIDAVKLVKQAENYRHYEDIKSLYDDAKIRAQEEARLEAEKEKALKEEQKAMKEKLKAEKALKKEEKKHDKEVKKADKNPK
;
A
#
# COMPACT_ATOMS: atom_id res chain seq x y z
N MET A 1 -7.60 -2.39 2.60
CA MET A 1 -9.03 -2.02 2.68
C MET A 1 -9.85 -3.30 2.56
N VAL A 2 -10.30 -3.83 3.70
CA VAL A 2 -11.27 -4.94 3.73
C VAL A 2 -12.66 -4.31 3.53
N LEU A 3 -13.02 -4.07 2.26
CA LEU A 3 -14.29 -3.42 1.89
C LEU A 3 -15.47 -4.41 1.97
N SER A 4 -15.24 -5.70 1.70
CA SER A 4 -16.24 -6.78 1.77
C SER A 4 -15.55 -8.12 2.05
N PRO A 5 -16.17 -9.11 2.72
CA PRO A 5 -15.65 -10.47 2.81
C PRO A 5 -15.68 -11.23 1.46
N ASP A 6 -16.49 -10.80 0.48
CA ASP A 6 -16.58 -11.42 -0.85
C ASP A 6 -15.44 -10.92 -1.78
N THR A 7 -14.76 -11.87 -2.42
CA THR A 7 -13.65 -11.61 -3.35
C THR A 7 -14.14 -10.99 -4.67
N GLN A 8 -15.35 -11.32 -5.13
CA GLN A 8 -15.95 -10.75 -6.34
C GLN A 8 -16.34 -9.28 -6.14
N GLU A 9 -16.96 -8.95 -5.00
CA GLU A 9 -17.30 -7.57 -4.67
C GLU A 9 -16.06 -6.68 -4.55
N ARG A 10 -14.98 -7.18 -3.92
CA ARG A 10 -13.69 -6.46 -3.88
C ARG A 10 -13.18 -6.16 -5.28
N ALA A 11 -13.26 -7.13 -6.19
CA ALA A 11 -12.78 -6.98 -7.56
C ALA A 11 -13.62 -6.00 -8.37
N ASP A 12 -14.93 -5.94 -8.15
CA ASP A 12 -15.83 -5.03 -8.86
C ASP A 12 -15.70 -3.59 -8.33
N VAL A 13 -15.57 -3.42 -7.01
CA VAL A 13 -15.23 -2.12 -6.40
C VAL A 13 -13.85 -1.63 -6.87
N LEU A 14 -12.86 -2.52 -6.97
CA LEU A 14 -11.56 -2.19 -7.54
C LEU A 14 -11.67 -1.77 -9.01
N THR A 15 -12.56 -2.38 -9.78
CA THR A 15 -12.79 -2.02 -11.19
C THR A 15 -13.42 -0.63 -11.29
N LEU A 16 -14.44 -0.34 -10.48
CA LEU A 16 -15.07 0.98 -10.43
C LEU A 16 -14.07 2.07 -9.98
N LYS A 17 -13.28 1.78 -8.95
CA LYS A 17 -12.18 2.65 -8.50
C LYS A 17 -11.18 2.92 -9.63
N SER A 18 -10.81 1.89 -10.39
CA SER A 18 -9.85 2.00 -11.49
C SER A 18 -10.37 2.93 -12.59
N ILE A 19 -11.66 2.83 -12.93
CA ILE A 19 -12.34 3.73 -13.87
C ILE A 19 -12.27 5.17 -13.37
N VAL A 20 -12.68 5.43 -12.13
CA VAL A 20 -12.69 6.79 -11.57
C VAL A 20 -11.27 7.37 -11.48
N TYR A 21 -10.30 6.56 -11.04
CA TYR A 21 -8.90 6.97 -10.92
C TYR A 21 -8.27 7.31 -12.29
N SER A 22 -8.58 6.50 -13.31
CA SER A 22 -8.06 6.71 -14.67
C SER A 22 -8.64 7.94 -15.39
N LEU A 23 -9.78 8.46 -14.96
CA LEU A 23 -10.36 9.68 -15.52
C LEU A 23 -9.62 10.95 -15.07
N ALA A 24 -8.96 10.93 -13.90
CA ALA A 24 -8.33 12.13 -13.35
C ALA A 24 -7.20 12.69 -14.24
N PRO A 25 -6.25 11.89 -14.77
CA PRO A 25 -5.27 12.38 -15.73
C PRO A 25 -5.90 12.89 -17.03
N SER A 26 -6.92 12.21 -17.55
CA SER A 26 -7.60 12.62 -18.79
C SER A 26 -8.33 13.95 -18.65
N ILE A 27 -9.01 14.17 -17.51
CA ILE A 27 -9.66 15.44 -17.20
C ILE A 27 -8.60 16.54 -17.01
N ALA A 28 -7.55 16.30 -16.22
CA ALA A 28 -6.50 17.29 -15.99
C ALA A 28 -5.80 17.71 -17.29
N THR A 29 -5.49 16.74 -18.17
CA THR A 29 -4.81 17.00 -19.44
C THR A 29 -5.72 17.68 -20.47
N ALA A 30 -7.04 17.49 -20.40
CA ALA A 30 -8.00 18.18 -21.27
C ALA A 30 -8.35 19.60 -20.77
N VAL A 31 -8.38 19.81 -19.45
CA VAL A 31 -8.73 21.10 -18.83
C VAL A 31 -7.58 22.11 -18.98
N LEU A 32 -6.33 21.65 -18.96
CA LEU A 32 -5.16 22.52 -18.99
C LEU A 32 -5.06 23.37 -20.29
N PRO A 33 -5.18 22.79 -21.50
CA PRO A 33 -5.17 23.56 -22.74
C PRO A 33 -6.42 24.43 -22.90
N PHE A 34 -7.58 23.99 -22.38
CA PHE A 34 -8.80 24.78 -22.39
C PHE A 34 -8.66 26.05 -21.55
N ILE A 35 -8.14 25.95 -20.32
CA ILE A 35 -7.90 27.12 -19.48
C ILE A 35 -6.81 28.00 -20.09
N ALA A 36 -5.75 27.41 -20.68
CA ALA A 36 -4.74 28.19 -21.39
C ALA A 36 -5.35 29.03 -22.51
N SER A 37 -6.24 28.46 -23.33
CA SER A 37 -6.95 29.20 -24.40
C SER A 37 -7.86 30.32 -23.91
N LEU A 38 -8.29 30.31 -22.64
CA LEU A 38 -9.14 31.34 -22.06
C LEU A 38 -8.35 32.46 -21.35
N VAL A 39 -7.10 32.20 -20.98
CA VAL A 39 -6.32 33.05 -20.06
C VAL A 39 -5.05 33.60 -20.72
N THR A 40 -4.61 33.03 -21.84
CA THR A 40 -3.41 33.43 -22.57
C THR A 40 -3.75 33.77 -24.02
N GLU A 41 -3.12 34.81 -24.58
CA GLU A 41 -3.37 35.23 -25.97
C GLU A 41 -2.79 34.25 -27.00
N ASP A 42 -1.73 33.53 -26.64
CA ASP A 42 -1.04 32.55 -27.48
C ASP A 42 -1.45 31.10 -27.21
N GLY A 43 -2.35 30.87 -26.25
CA GLY A 43 -2.76 29.53 -25.82
C GLY A 43 -1.67 28.77 -25.07
N SER A 44 -0.64 29.45 -24.56
CA SER A 44 0.49 28.82 -23.89
C SER A 44 0.10 28.15 -22.59
N ILE A 45 0.28 26.83 -22.53
CA ILE A 45 0.06 26.02 -21.33
C ILE A 45 1.14 26.22 -20.25
N THR A 46 2.24 26.89 -20.58
CA THR A 46 3.36 27.12 -19.67
C THR A 46 3.29 28.48 -18.96
N ASP A 47 2.32 29.33 -19.31
CA ASP A 47 2.11 30.62 -18.64
C ASP A 47 1.60 30.42 -17.19
N MET A 48 2.25 31.11 -16.26
CA MET A 48 1.92 31.11 -14.83
C MET A 48 0.44 31.49 -14.55
N ASN A 49 -0.16 32.34 -15.38
CA ASN A 49 -1.55 32.77 -15.23
C ASN A 49 -2.55 31.61 -15.36
N VAL A 50 -2.25 30.61 -16.20
CA VAL A 50 -3.06 29.39 -16.35
C VAL A 50 -3.15 28.65 -15.01
N TYR A 51 -2.03 28.48 -14.32
CA TYR A 51 -1.96 27.78 -13.03
C TYR A 51 -2.61 28.57 -11.90
N ARG A 52 -2.52 29.90 -11.91
CA ARG A 52 -3.18 30.79 -10.92
C ARG A 52 -4.70 30.71 -10.99
N VAL A 53 -5.27 30.52 -12.19
CA VAL A 53 -6.72 30.34 -12.38
C VAL A 53 -7.14 28.89 -12.09
N MET A 54 -6.33 27.92 -12.50
CA MET A 54 -6.68 26.50 -12.40
C MET A 54 -6.55 25.95 -10.98
N PHE A 55 -5.45 26.21 -10.26
CA PHE A 55 -5.19 25.51 -8.99
C PHE A 55 -6.15 25.85 -7.83
N PRO A 56 -6.60 27.10 -7.60
CA PRO A 56 -7.46 27.40 -6.46
C PRO A 56 -8.80 26.62 -6.44
N PRO A 57 -9.55 26.51 -7.56
CA PRO A 57 -10.75 25.65 -7.61
C PRO A 57 -10.45 24.18 -7.27
N PHE A 58 -9.39 23.59 -7.84
CA PHE A 58 -9.01 22.21 -7.56
C PHE A 58 -8.61 22.01 -6.08
N ALA A 59 -7.91 22.97 -5.48
CA ALA A 59 -7.54 22.93 -4.07
C ALA A 59 -8.77 22.96 -3.15
N ILE A 60 -9.75 23.83 -3.44
CA ILE A 60 -11.00 23.92 -2.66
C ILE A 60 -11.80 22.61 -2.74
N ILE A 61 -11.94 22.04 -3.94
CA ILE A 61 -12.61 20.75 -4.14
C ILE A 61 -11.87 19.64 -3.40
N GLY A 62 -10.53 19.61 -3.50
CA GLY A 62 -9.67 18.65 -2.81
C GLY A 62 -9.88 18.67 -1.30
N VAL A 63 -9.84 19.85 -0.67
CA VAL A 63 -10.06 20.01 0.77
C VAL A 63 -11.46 19.53 1.17
N PHE A 64 -12.48 19.91 0.42
CA PHE A 64 -13.86 19.46 0.69
C PHE A 64 -13.99 17.93 0.62
N CYS A 65 -13.44 17.31 -0.42
CA CYS A 65 -13.43 15.86 -0.56
C CYS A 65 -12.67 15.17 0.57
N SER A 66 -11.50 15.69 0.99
CA SER A 66 -10.73 15.14 2.10
C SER A 66 -11.50 15.19 3.42
N VAL A 67 -12.13 16.32 3.75
CA VAL A 67 -12.95 16.47 4.97
C VAL A 67 -14.15 15.53 4.93
N TYR A 68 -14.82 15.42 3.78
CA TYR A 68 -15.95 14.50 3.60
C TYR A 68 -15.55 13.04 3.80
N ILE A 69 -14.43 12.60 3.21
CA ILE A 69 -13.93 11.22 3.37
C ILE A 69 -13.56 10.97 4.83
N TYR A 70 -12.85 11.88 5.49
CA TYR A 70 -12.45 11.75 6.89
C TYR A 70 -13.68 11.60 7.81
N ALA A 71 -14.71 12.42 7.61
CA ALA A 71 -15.91 12.39 8.44
C ALA A 71 -16.78 11.14 8.25
N ASN A 72 -16.68 10.44 7.11
CA ASN A 72 -17.58 9.33 6.74
C ASN A 72 -16.89 7.95 6.65
N THR A 73 -15.56 7.89 6.79
CA THR A 73 -14.83 6.61 6.72
C THR A 73 -14.76 5.98 8.11
N GLN A 74 -15.42 4.83 8.28
CA GLN A 74 -15.26 3.99 9.46
C GLN A 74 -14.26 2.86 9.16
N GLU A 75 -13.16 2.78 9.90
CA GLU A 75 -12.22 1.67 9.77
C GLU A 75 -12.83 0.39 10.35
N LYS A 76 -13.16 -0.57 9.48
CA LYS A 76 -13.43 -1.95 9.89
C LYS A 76 -12.10 -2.64 10.17
N ILE A 77 -11.61 -2.49 11.39
CA ILE A 77 -10.42 -3.20 11.88
C ILE A 77 -10.91 -4.52 12.48
N VAL A 78 -10.38 -5.65 12.00
CA VAL A 78 -10.46 -6.93 12.71
C VAL A 78 -9.18 -7.02 13.54
N GLN A 79 -9.20 -6.41 14.71
CA GLN A 79 -8.17 -6.54 15.73
C GLN A 79 -8.77 -6.19 17.09
N ALA A 80 -8.41 -6.95 18.11
CA ALA A 80 -8.70 -6.63 19.49
C ALA A 80 -8.07 -5.26 19.86
N LYS A 81 -8.82 -4.41 20.55
CA LYS A 81 -8.39 -3.07 21.00
C LYS A 81 -7.30 -3.10 22.09
N THR A 82 -6.82 -4.27 22.50
CA THR A 82 -6.07 -4.47 23.75
C THR A 82 -4.57 -4.70 23.61
N HIS A 83 -3.98 -4.61 22.42
CA HIS A 83 -2.51 -4.71 22.28
C HIS A 83 -1.94 -3.65 21.35
N VAL A 84 -1.72 -2.44 21.89
CA VAL A 84 -0.71 -1.52 21.33
C VAL A 84 0.64 -1.99 21.86
N ILE A 85 1.13 -3.13 21.36
CA ILE A 85 2.54 -3.46 21.52
C ILE A 85 3.28 -2.40 20.69
N ARG A 86 3.85 -1.40 21.37
CA ARG A 86 4.86 -0.51 20.76
C ARG A 86 6.08 -1.36 20.46
N ILE A 87 6.07 -2.08 19.34
CA ILE A 87 7.26 -2.78 18.85
C ILE A 87 8.32 -1.72 18.62
N LYS A 88 9.48 -1.85 19.27
CA LYS A 88 10.60 -0.93 19.08
C LYS A 88 10.92 -0.85 17.59
N PHE A 89 11.14 0.37 17.10
CA PHE A 89 11.42 0.66 15.70
C PHE A 89 12.39 -0.35 15.05
N TRP A 90 13.48 -0.66 15.75
CA TRP A 90 14.51 -1.58 15.27
C TRP A 90 14.07 -3.04 15.18
N ASP A 91 13.18 -3.48 16.06
CA ASP A 91 12.69 -4.86 16.04
C ASP A 91 11.63 -5.04 14.96
N ALA A 92 10.77 -4.04 14.76
CA ALA A 92 9.90 -4.01 13.60
C ALA A 92 10.68 -3.91 12.28
N LEU A 93 11.76 -3.13 12.23
CA LEU A 93 12.64 -3.05 11.06
C LEU A 93 13.27 -4.40 10.75
N LYS A 94 13.78 -5.12 11.76
CA LYS A 94 14.29 -6.50 11.57
C LYS A 94 13.21 -7.47 11.10
N ALA A 95 11.98 -7.32 11.60
CA ALA A 95 10.85 -8.16 11.16
C ALA A 95 10.52 -7.92 9.69
N VAL A 96 10.42 -6.66 9.25
CA VAL A 96 10.23 -6.29 7.83
C VAL A 96 11.42 -6.76 6.98
N ALA A 97 12.66 -6.63 7.47
CA ALA A 97 13.86 -7.08 6.76
C ALA A 97 13.93 -8.60 6.56
N LYS A 98 13.18 -9.41 7.33
CA LYS A 98 13.04 -10.86 7.08
C LYS A 98 11.93 -11.18 6.08
N ASN A 99 11.09 -10.21 5.71
CA ASN A 99 9.99 -10.43 4.78
C ASN A 99 10.51 -10.55 3.35
N LYS A 100 10.37 -11.73 2.76
CA LYS A 100 10.81 -11.99 1.38
C LYS A 100 10.05 -11.14 0.34
N LEU A 101 8.73 -10.99 0.51
CA LEU A 101 7.90 -10.25 -0.44
C LEU A 101 8.24 -8.76 -0.44
N PHE A 102 8.62 -8.22 0.73
CA PHE A 102 9.16 -6.86 0.84
C PHE A 102 10.39 -6.66 -0.04
N TRP A 103 11.37 -7.56 0.03
CA TRP A 103 12.57 -7.45 -0.82
C TRP A 103 12.26 -7.62 -2.29
N VAL A 104 11.37 -8.55 -2.66
CA VAL A 104 10.95 -8.72 -4.06
C VAL A 104 10.34 -7.44 -4.62
N ILE A 105 9.41 -6.81 -3.89
CA ILE A 105 8.75 -5.58 -4.33
C ILE A 105 9.71 -4.39 -4.30
N SER A 106 10.55 -4.28 -3.27
CA SER A 106 11.48 -3.17 -3.09
C SER A 106 12.60 -3.18 -4.14
N LEU A 107 13.19 -4.35 -4.41
CA LEU A 107 14.23 -4.51 -5.43
C LEU A 107 13.69 -4.17 -6.82
N ALA A 108 12.45 -4.59 -7.15
CA ALA A 108 11.80 -4.20 -8.41
C ALA A 108 11.69 -2.67 -8.52
N GLY A 109 11.25 -2.01 -7.44
CA GLY A 109 11.16 -0.54 -7.37
C GLY A 109 12.51 0.18 -7.52
N TRP A 110 13.57 -0.26 -6.83
CA TRP A 110 14.88 0.41 -6.88
C TRP A 110 15.59 0.24 -8.21
N VAL A 111 15.31 -0.85 -8.91
CA VAL A 111 15.93 -1.19 -10.19
C VAL A 111 15.15 -0.59 -11.36
N GLY A 112 13.84 -0.39 -11.19
CA GLY A 112 12.97 0.22 -12.20
C GLY A 112 13.23 1.70 -12.49
N PHE A 113 14.13 2.38 -11.77
CA PHE A 113 14.44 3.80 -12.05
C PHE A 113 15.03 4.02 -13.44
N LEU A 114 15.84 3.07 -13.95
CA LEU A 114 16.41 3.17 -15.30
C LEU A 114 15.33 3.05 -16.38
N GLU A 115 14.24 2.33 -16.09
CA GLU A 115 13.12 2.21 -17.03
C GLU A 115 12.55 3.59 -17.33
N THR A 116 12.40 4.49 -16.35
CA THR A 116 11.73 5.80 -16.52
C THR A 116 12.51 6.83 -17.34
N THR A 117 13.75 6.51 -17.73
CA THR A 117 14.63 7.38 -18.53
C THR A 117 13.99 7.80 -19.86
N TYR A 118 13.19 6.92 -20.49
CA TYR A 118 12.46 7.23 -21.73
C TYR A 118 11.40 8.34 -21.57
N GLY A 119 11.00 8.68 -20.34
CA GLY A 119 9.84 9.53 -20.06
C GLY A 119 9.91 10.92 -20.69
N GLN A 120 11.11 11.42 -20.98
CA GLN A 120 11.32 12.72 -21.65
C GLN A 120 11.51 12.61 -23.16
N MET A 121 11.56 11.41 -23.74
CA MET A 121 11.86 11.23 -25.17
C MET A 121 10.87 11.95 -26.09
N ILE A 122 9.57 11.95 -25.79
CA ILE A 122 8.58 12.69 -26.60
C ILE A 122 8.82 14.19 -26.50
N ASN A 123 9.03 14.71 -25.29
CA ASN A 123 9.25 16.14 -25.08
C ASN A 123 10.54 16.61 -25.79
N TRP A 124 11.63 15.87 -25.64
CA TRP A 124 12.91 16.19 -26.25
C TRP A 124 12.91 15.97 -27.76
N CYS A 125 12.22 14.95 -28.26
CA CYS A 125 12.05 14.75 -29.70
C CYS A 125 11.24 15.88 -30.32
N TYR A 126 10.19 16.34 -29.64
CA TYR A 126 9.45 17.52 -30.08
C TYR A 126 10.34 18.76 -30.09
N GLU A 127 10.98 19.09 -28.98
CA GLU A 127 11.69 20.37 -28.82
C GLU A 127 12.95 20.48 -29.70
N TYR A 128 13.73 19.39 -29.81
CA TYR A 128 15.07 19.43 -30.42
C TYR A 128 15.15 18.80 -31.81
N HIS A 129 14.12 18.06 -32.23
CA HIS A 129 14.12 17.35 -33.53
C HIS A 129 12.91 17.65 -34.41
N SER A 130 11.71 17.80 -33.85
CA SER A 130 10.45 17.84 -34.64
C SER A 130 9.65 19.16 -34.53
N LYS A 131 10.19 20.20 -33.89
CA LYS A 131 9.47 21.45 -33.60
C LYS A 131 9.03 22.20 -34.86
N GLY A 132 9.77 22.04 -35.96
CA GLY A 132 9.44 22.63 -37.27
C GLY A 132 8.37 21.86 -38.05
N ASP A 133 8.26 20.55 -37.83
CA ASP A 133 7.40 19.66 -38.61
C ASP A 133 6.06 19.35 -37.91
N ILE A 134 5.99 19.60 -36.59
CA ILE A 134 4.83 19.27 -35.76
C ILE A 134 4.25 20.50 -35.10
N SER A 135 2.96 20.74 -35.34
CA SER A 135 2.23 21.83 -34.71
C SER A 135 2.08 21.62 -33.19
N PRO A 136 1.99 22.69 -32.38
CA PRO A 136 1.71 22.58 -30.95
C PRO A 136 0.44 21.79 -30.62
N ALA A 137 -0.57 21.87 -31.50
CA ALA A 137 -1.80 21.10 -31.38
C ALA A 137 -1.56 19.59 -31.57
N ALA A 138 -0.73 19.20 -32.55
CA ALA A 138 -0.36 17.81 -32.77
C ALA A 138 0.50 17.26 -31.61
N PHE A 139 1.41 18.06 -31.06
CA PHE A 139 2.16 17.68 -29.85
C PHE A 139 1.25 17.48 -28.62
N SER A 140 0.29 18.37 -28.42
CA SER A 140 -0.72 18.23 -27.37
C SER A 140 -1.54 16.94 -27.54
N PHE A 141 -1.91 16.61 -28.78
CA PHE A 141 -2.58 15.35 -29.09
C PHE A 141 -1.70 14.13 -28.79
N LEU A 142 -0.40 14.15 -29.14
CA LEU A 142 0.54 13.06 -28.83
C LEU A 142 0.62 12.78 -27.33
N GLY A 143 0.71 13.83 -26.50
CA GLY A 143 0.68 13.70 -25.05
C GLY A 143 -0.61 13.06 -24.54
N LEU A 144 -1.76 13.52 -25.03
CA LEU A 144 -3.08 12.94 -24.72
C LEU A 144 -3.19 11.48 -25.16
N PHE A 145 -2.74 11.17 -26.37
CA PHE A 145 -2.78 9.83 -26.94
C PHE A 145 -2.00 8.84 -26.06
N VAL A 146 -0.74 9.14 -25.75
CA VAL A 146 0.10 8.28 -24.90
C VAL A 146 -0.45 8.19 -23.48
N GLY A 147 -0.86 9.31 -22.88
CA GLY A 147 -1.44 9.32 -21.53
C GLY A 147 -2.69 8.46 -21.41
N ASN A 148 -3.56 8.47 -22.42
CA ASN A 148 -4.80 7.71 -22.47
C ASN A 148 -4.59 6.18 -22.51
N ALA A 149 -3.38 5.68 -22.82
CA ALA A 149 -3.06 4.26 -22.70
C ALA A 149 -3.30 3.72 -21.29
N SER A 150 -3.13 4.57 -20.28
CA SER A 150 -3.28 4.21 -18.86
C SER A 150 -4.71 3.79 -18.53
N LEU A 151 -5.73 4.42 -19.14
CA LEU A 151 -7.14 4.06 -18.98
C LEU A 151 -7.37 2.60 -19.41
N TRP A 152 -6.88 2.25 -20.59
CA TRP A 152 -7.10 0.92 -21.17
C TRP A 152 -6.41 -0.18 -20.39
N GLY A 153 -5.18 0.04 -19.93
CA GLY A 153 -4.49 -0.97 -19.13
C GLY A 153 -5.06 -1.09 -17.71
N MET A 154 -5.48 0.00 -17.06
CA MET A 154 -6.19 -0.07 -15.78
C MET A 154 -7.54 -0.79 -15.89
N LEU A 155 -8.29 -0.58 -16.99
CA LEU A 155 -9.51 -1.32 -17.28
C LEU A 155 -9.25 -2.81 -17.49
N ALA A 156 -8.17 -3.17 -18.20
CA ALA A 156 -7.81 -4.55 -18.50
C ALA A 156 -7.23 -5.31 -17.30
N ALA A 157 -6.56 -4.61 -16.36
CA ALA A 157 -5.83 -5.20 -15.26
C ALA A 157 -6.69 -6.11 -14.36
N PRO A 158 -7.88 -5.71 -13.86
CA PRO A 158 -8.74 -6.59 -13.07
C PRO A 158 -9.10 -7.89 -13.80
N PHE A 159 -9.41 -7.83 -15.09
CA PHE A 159 -9.77 -9.02 -15.87
C PHE A 159 -8.58 -9.96 -16.06
N ALA A 160 -7.39 -9.40 -16.31
CA ALA A 160 -6.16 -10.17 -16.45
C ALA A 160 -5.77 -10.84 -15.13
N ILE A 161 -5.85 -10.10 -14.01
CA ILE A 161 -5.57 -10.61 -12.67
C ILE A 161 -6.52 -11.75 -12.31
N ARG A 162 -7.83 -11.58 -12.52
CA ARG A 162 -8.83 -12.65 -12.30
C ARG A 162 -8.56 -13.90 -13.12
N LYS A 163 -8.00 -13.77 -14.33
CA LYS A 163 -7.81 -14.88 -15.27
C LYS A 163 -6.49 -15.61 -15.08
N TRP A 164 -5.41 -14.88 -14.79
CA TRP A 164 -4.05 -15.42 -14.81
C TRP A 164 -3.32 -15.31 -13.47
N GLY A 165 -3.87 -14.57 -12.51
CA GLY A 165 -3.28 -14.31 -11.20
C GLY A 165 -2.22 -13.21 -11.22
N LYS A 166 -2.05 -12.51 -10.09
CA LYS A 166 -1.17 -11.33 -9.99
C LYS A 166 0.27 -11.59 -10.45
N LYS A 167 0.89 -12.68 -9.99
CA LYS A 167 2.29 -13.04 -10.32
C LYS A 167 2.52 -13.14 -11.83
N LYS A 168 1.65 -13.85 -12.56
CA LYS A 168 1.84 -14.06 -14.00
C LYS A 168 1.61 -12.76 -14.76
N VAL A 169 0.59 -12.00 -14.36
CA VAL A 169 0.29 -10.72 -15.00
C VAL A 169 1.46 -9.75 -14.82
N VAL A 170 1.98 -9.57 -13.60
CA VAL A 170 3.10 -8.65 -13.36
C VAL A 170 4.35 -9.05 -14.14
N ILE A 171 4.69 -10.35 -14.22
CA ILE A 171 5.86 -10.80 -15.00
C ILE A 171 5.65 -10.53 -16.49
N VAL A 172 4.50 -10.89 -17.05
CA VAL A 172 4.22 -10.73 -18.48
C VAL A 172 4.18 -9.26 -18.87
N THR A 173 3.53 -8.40 -18.08
CA THR A 173 3.46 -6.96 -18.40
C THR A 173 4.83 -6.30 -18.35
N ASN A 174 5.69 -6.68 -17.39
CA ASN A 174 7.07 -6.16 -17.32
C ASN A 174 7.95 -6.68 -18.47
N ILE A 175 7.78 -7.93 -18.91
CA ILE A 175 8.48 -8.44 -20.11
C ILE A 175 8.03 -7.68 -21.35
N LEU A 176 6.72 -7.43 -21.49
CA LEU A 176 6.19 -6.63 -22.60
C LEU A 176 6.69 -5.19 -22.56
N ASN A 177 6.82 -4.57 -21.37
CA ASN A 177 7.47 -3.26 -21.22
C ASN A 177 8.87 -3.24 -21.82
N ALA A 178 9.72 -4.20 -21.42
CA ALA A 178 11.08 -4.31 -21.94
C ALA A 178 11.10 -4.52 -23.46
N ALA A 179 10.23 -5.39 -23.98
CA ALA A 179 10.12 -5.65 -25.40
C ALA A 179 9.67 -4.41 -26.20
N PHE A 180 8.68 -3.67 -25.69
CA PHE A 180 8.22 -2.45 -26.35
C PHE A 180 9.30 -1.37 -26.35
N LEU A 181 10.01 -1.17 -25.22
CA LEU A 181 11.11 -0.22 -25.17
C LEU A 181 12.26 -0.62 -26.11
N ALA A 182 12.52 -1.90 -26.30
CA ALA A 182 13.52 -2.37 -27.26
C ALA A 182 13.20 -1.98 -28.72
N PHE A 183 11.91 -1.84 -29.06
CA PHE A 183 11.52 -1.34 -30.39
C PHE A 183 11.87 0.14 -30.62
N LEU A 184 12.18 0.92 -29.58
CA LEU A 184 12.68 2.28 -29.76
C LEU A 184 14.10 2.31 -30.36
N TYR A 185 14.89 1.24 -30.17
CA TYR A 185 16.28 1.20 -30.64
C TYR A 185 16.42 1.37 -32.15
N PRO A 186 15.76 0.56 -33.01
CA PRO A 186 15.83 0.75 -34.45
C PRO A 186 15.25 2.11 -34.89
N VAL A 187 14.21 2.62 -34.20
CA VAL A 187 13.57 3.91 -34.51
C VAL A 187 14.54 5.07 -34.31
N VAL A 188 15.25 5.10 -33.18
CA VAL A 188 16.26 6.13 -32.88
C VAL A 188 17.46 6.01 -33.83
N ARG A 189 17.86 4.80 -34.24
CA ARG A 189 19.02 4.61 -35.11
C ARG A 189 18.73 5.04 -36.57
N SER A 190 17.51 4.82 -37.05
CA SER A 190 17.11 5.20 -38.41
C SER A 190 16.68 6.66 -38.56
N GLN A 191 16.25 7.33 -37.48
CA GLN A 191 15.79 8.73 -37.47
C GLN A 191 14.82 9.05 -38.63
N PRO A 192 13.70 8.31 -38.77
CA PRO A 192 12.74 8.58 -39.83
C PRO A 192 12.04 9.93 -39.59
N ASP A 193 11.60 10.60 -40.67
CA ASP A 193 10.96 11.93 -40.57
C ASP A 193 9.75 11.95 -39.59
N ASN A 194 9.05 10.82 -39.45
CA ASN A 194 7.90 10.67 -38.54
C ASN A 194 8.28 10.02 -37.18
N MET A 195 9.55 10.07 -36.77
CA MET A 195 10.08 9.39 -35.58
C MET A 195 9.23 9.59 -34.33
N ILE A 196 8.82 10.81 -34.02
CA ILE A 196 8.02 11.13 -32.82
C ILE A 196 6.66 10.41 -32.78
N TRP A 197 6.00 10.20 -33.94
CA TRP A 197 4.76 9.42 -34.01
C TRP A 197 5.02 7.95 -33.70
N VAL A 198 6.12 7.41 -34.21
CA VAL A 198 6.53 6.02 -33.93
C VAL A 198 6.89 5.86 -32.45
N ILE A 199 7.65 6.81 -31.88
CA ILE A 199 7.94 6.86 -30.44
C ILE A 199 6.64 6.89 -29.64
N ALA A 200 5.67 7.72 -30.01
CA ALA A 200 4.39 7.80 -29.32
C ALA A 200 3.59 6.50 -29.36
N VAL A 201 3.57 5.78 -30.48
CA VAL A 201 2.92 4.46 -30.55
C VAL A 201 3.61 3.45 -29.65
N VAL A 202 4.94 3.42 -29.63
CA VAL A 202 5.71 2.52 -28.77
C VAL A 202 5.49 2.86 -27.28
N LEU A 203 5.51 4.15 -26.93
CA LEU A 203 5.23 4.60 -25.57
C LEU A 203 3.78 4.35 -25.17
N PHE A 204 2.81 4.47 -26.08
CA PHE A 204 1.43 4.07 -25.82
C PHE A 204 1.36 2.59 -25.38
N MET A 205 2.03 1.69 -26.11
CA MET A 205 2.06 0.27 -25.77
C MET A 205 2.77 -0.01 -24.43
N ASN A 206 3.86 0.72 -24.14
CA ASN A 206 4.53 0.64 -22.84
C ASN A 206 3.64 1.16 -21.70
N TYR A 207 3.04 2.36 -21.82
CA TYR A 207 2.14 2.91 -20.79
C TYR A 207 0.92 2.03 -20.55
N LEU A 208 0.40 1.38 -21.59
CA LEU A 208 -0.68 0.40 -21.46
C LEU A 208 -0.27 -0.72 -20.50
N MET A 209 0.92 -1.28 -20.66
CA MET A 209 1.46 -2.32 -19.77
C MET A 209 1.82 -1.77 -18.38
N THR A 210 2.50 -0.64 -18.29
CA THR A 210 2.90 0.02 -17.03
C THR A 210 1.69 0.32 -16.14
N SER A 211 0.55 0.68 -16.73
CA SER A 211 -0.67 0.98 -15.97
C SER A 211 -1.28 -0.22 -15.23
N PHE A 212 -0.92 -1.47 -15.60
CA PHE A 212 -1.26 -2.64 -14.78
C PHE A 212 -0.59 -2.57 -13.41
N GLY A 213 0.60 -1.98 -13.33
CA GLY A 213 1.33 -1.72 -12.08
C GLY A 213 0.56 -0.87 -11.09
N VAL A 214 -0.31 0.04 -11.55
CA VAL A 214 -1.17 0.88 -10.69
C VAL A 214 -2.17 0.03 -9.90
N ILE A 215 -2.60 -1.11 -10.45
CA ILE A 215 -3.54 -2.04 -9.79
C ILE A 215 -2.79 -3.13 -9.04
N LEU A 216 -1.74 -3.70 -9.65
CA LEU A 216 -0.92 -4.76 -9.08
C LEU A 216 -0.14 -4.28 -7.85
N GLY A 217 0.44 -3.08 -7.89
CA GLY A 217 1.27 -2.54 -6.82
C GLY A 217 0.56 -2.52 -5.47
N PRO A 218 -0.61 -1.85 -5.32
CA PRO A 218 -1.36 -1.87 -4.07
C PRO A 218 -1.81 -3.27 -3.65
N ALA A 219 -2.19 -4.14 -4.59
CA ALA A 219 -2.61 -5.50 -4.29
C ALA A 219 -1.46 -6.37 -3.74
N MET A 220 -0.28 -6.31 -4.35
CA MET A 220 0.91 -7.04 -3.90
C MET A 220 1.47 -6.47 -2.58
N ASN A 221 1.33 -5.16 -2.35
CA ASN A 221 1.65 -4.56 -1.05
C ASN A 221 0.72 -5.04 0.06
N ALA A 222 -0.56 -5.29 -0.24
CA ALA A 222 -1.48 -5.90 0.71
C ALA A 222 -1.08 -7.35 1.02
N ASP A 223 -0.78 -8.14 -0.02
CA ASP A 223 -0.30 -9.53 0.14
C ASP A 223 0.95 -9.61 1.04
N MET A 224 1.89 -8.69 0.87
CA MET A 224 3.11 -8.61 1.68
C MET A 224 2.80 -8.42 3.17
N ARG A 225 1.79 -7.60 3.49
CA ARG A 225 1.37 -7.32 4.88
C ARG A 225 0.61 -8.51 5.47
N ASP A 226 -0.29 -9.12 4.70
CA ASP A 226 -1.00 -10.33 5.11
C ASP A 226 -0.01 -11.49 5.35
N TYR A 227 1.00 -11.62 4.48
CA TYR A 227 2.09 -12.59 4.65
C TYR A 227 2.92 -12.30 5.92
N GLN A 228 3.19 -11.05 6.22
CA GLN A 228 3.89 -10.67 7.45
C GLN A 228 3.11 -11.09 8.69
N GLN A 229 1.82 -10.77 8.73
CA GLN A 229 0.95 -11.15 9.83
C GLN A 229 0.82 -12.67 9.94
N TYR A 230 0.77 -13.37 8.82
CA TYR A 230 0.74 -14.84 8.80
C TYR A 230 1.99 -15.49 9.38
N ILE A 231 3.18 -14.96 9.07
CA ILE A 231 4.46 -15.50 9.57
C ILE A 231 4.74 -15.08 11.02
N THR A 232 4.47 -13.83 11.37
CA THR A 232 4.86 -13.28 12.69
C THR A 232 3.75 -13.24 13.71
N GLY A 233 2.48 -13.45 13.31
CA GLY A 233 1.31 -13.23 14.16
C GLY A 233 0.98 -11.75 14.37
N GLU A 234 1.95 -10.85 14.20
CA GLU A 234 1.80 -9.43 14.49
C GLU A 234 1.56 -8.60 13.22
N ARG A 235 0.65 -7.62 13.33
CA ARG A 235 0.33 -6.69 12.25
C ARG A 235 1.22 -5.45 12.35
N ILE A 236 2.25 -5.36 11.49
CA ILE A 236 3.24 -4.26 11.49
C ILE A 236 3.10 -3.30 10.30
N ASP A 237 1.85 -2.96 9.93
CA ASP A 237 1.52 -2.21 8.71
C ASP A 237 2.29 -0.88 8.56
N GLY A 238 2.43 -0.08 9.63
CA GLY A 238 3.10 1.22 9.59
C GLY A 238 4.61 1.14 9.34
N MET A 239 5.23 0.00 9.65
CA MET A 239 6.67 -0.17 9.60
C MET A 239 7.18 -0.44 8.18
N PHE A 240 6.36 -1.04 7.31
CA PHE A 240 6.69 -1.21 5.90
C PHE A 240 6.96 0.13 5.18
N SER A 241 6.13 1.14 5.46
CA SER A 241 6.33 2.49 4.92
C SER A 241 7.65 3.08 5.42
N THR A 242 7.94 2.93 6.71
CA THR A 242 9.15 3.53 7.31
C THR A 242 10.43 2.86 6.82
N VAL A 243 10.44 1.54 6.66
CA VAL A 243 11.59 0.84 6.03
C VAL A 243 11.72 1.24 4.56
N GLY A 244 10.60 1.38 3.84
CA GLY A 244 10.60 1.94 2.49
C GLY A 244 11.26 3.32 2.42
N LEU A 245 10.97 4.21 3.38
CA LEU A 245 11.58 5.54 3.49
C LEU A 245 13.10 5.46 3.74
N ILE A 246 13.58 4.61 4.65
CA ILE A 246 15.03 4.42 4.85
C ILE A 246 15.70 3.99 3.54
N CYS A 247 15.05 3.11 2.79
CA CYS A 247 15.56 2.65 1.53
C CYS A 247 15.49 3.67 0.39
N THR A 248 14.84 4.82 0.55
CA THR A 248 14.86 5.89 -0.47
C THR A 248 16.25 6.46 -0.70
N VAL A 249 17.19 6.28 0.24
CA VAL A 249 18.61 6.60 0.03
C VAL A 249 19.19 5.83 -1.16
N VAL A 250 18.75 4.57 -1.36
CA VAL A 250 19.12 3.78 -2.54
C VAL A 250 18.57 4.44 -3.80
N THR A 251 17.29 4.83 -3.80
CA THR A 251 16.66 5.54 -4.93
C THR A 251 17.35 6.86 -5.24
N LEU A 252 17.74 7.63 -4.22
CA LEU A 252 18.48 8.89 -4.39
C LEU A 252 19.84 8.64 -5.04
N ALA A 253 20.59 7.66 -4.54
CA ALA A 253 21.89 7.29 -5.10
C ALA A 253 21.74 6.81 -6.56
N THR A 254 20.77 5.94 -6.85
CA THR A 254 20.56 5.43 -8.21
C THR A 254 20.05 6.50 -9.16
N SER A 255 19.21 7.43 -8.69
CA SER A 255 18.67 8.52 -9.52
C SER A 255 19.74 9.50 -10.02
N SER A 256 20.93 9.55 -9.39
CA SER A 256 22.07 10.34 -9.87
C SER A 256 22.77 9.76 -11.11
N VAL A 257 22.54 8.48 -11.40
CA VAL A 257 23.20 7.77 -12.52
C VAL A 257 22.76 8.36 -13.86
N VAL A 258 21.47 8.60 -14.05
CA VAL A 258 20.91 9.09 -15.33
C VAL A 258 21.48 10.48 -15.69
N PRO A 259 21.44 11.50 -14.81
CA PRO A 259 22.09 12.79 -15.07
C PRO A 259 23.59 12.68 -15.33
N SER A 260 24.30 11.80 -14.60
CA SER A 260 25.75 11.61 -14.79
C SER A 260 26.06 11.04 -16.18
N VAL A 261 25.25 10.09 -16.65
CA VAL A 261 25.35 9.57 -18.02
C VAL A 261 25.08 10.69 -19.03
N TYR A 262 24.04 11.49 -18.84
CA TYR A 262 23.74 12.62 -19.73
C TYR A 262 24.89 13.63 -19.82
N GLN A 263 25.51 13.98 -18.70
CA GLN A 263 26.68 14.86 -18.68
C GLN A 263 27.85 14.26 -19.47
N SER A 264 28.10 12.95 -19.33
CA SER A 264 29.17 12.26 -20.07
C SER A 264 28.93 12.18 -21.58
N LEU A 265 27.67 12.25 -22.01
CA LEU A 265 27.26 12.26 -23.43
C LEU A 265 27.25 13.66 -24.04
N GLY A 266 27.64 14.69 -23.27
CA GLY A 266 27.77 16.06 -23.77
C GLY A 266 26.66 17.02 -23.32
N ILE A 267 25.68 16.60 -22.52
CA ILE A 267 24.69 17.50 -21.91
C ILE A 267 25.34 18.22 -20.72
N ASN A 268 26.21 19.18 -21.01
CA ASN A 268 26.94 19.99 -20.04
C ASN A 268 27.33 21.36 -20.63
N ASP A 269 27.65 22.31 -19.75
CA ASP A 269 27.97 23.69 -20.14
C ASP A 269 29.22 23.80 -21.02
N ALA A 270 30.20 22.90 -20.85
CA ALA A 270 31.45 22.94 -21.61
C ALA A 270 31.19 22.66 -23.10
N VAL A 271 30.48 21.57 -23.41
CA VAL A 271 30.12 21.21 -24.78
C VAL A 271 29.15 22.24 -25.38
N LEU A 272 28.21 22.77 -24.58
CA LEU A 272 27.32 23.83 -25.01
C LEU A 272 28.08 25.08 -25.47
N GLN A 273 29.07 25.52 -24.69
CA GLN A 273 29.88 26.69 -25.02
C GLN A 273 30.80 26.42 -26.22
N GLU A 274 31.43 25.24 -26.27
CA GLU A 274 32.32 24.84 -27.36
C GLU A 274 31.58 24.80 -28.71
N ARG A 275 30.36 24.26 -28.73
CA ARG A 275 29.56 24.08 -29.95
C ARG A 275 28.43 25.09 -30.11
N MET A 276 28.50 26.23 -29.42
CA MET A 276 27.48 27.28 -29.44
C MET A 276 27.23 27.82 -30.85
N SER A 277 28.28 28.02 -31.64
CA SER A 277 28.19 28.55 -33.01
C SER A 277 27.33 27.66 -33.91
N GLU A 278 27.50 26.34 -33.81
CA GLU A 278 26.74 25.36 -34.59
C GLU A 278 25.28 25.31 -34.17
N ILE A 279 25.00 25.41 -32.87
CA ILE A 279 23.63 25.46 -32.34
C ILE A 279 22.92 26.73 -32.81
N VAL A 280 23.59 27.88 -32.77
CA VAL A 280 23.06 29.16 -33.28
C VAL A 280 22.76 29.07 -34.78
N GLU A 281 23.63 28.41 -35.56
CA GLU A 281 23.43 28.19 -36.99
C GLU A 281 22.21 27.31 -37.27
N ILE A 282 22.07 26.19 -36.56
CA ILE A 282 20.94 25.25 -36.71
C ILE A 282 19.61 25.91 -36.30
N THR A 283 19.60 26.66 -35.20
CA THR A 283 18.37 27.17 -34.60
C THR A 283 17.97 28.56 -35.07
N GLY A 284 18.91 29.35 -35.60
CA GLY A 284 18.72 30.76 -35.94
C GLY A 284 18.48 31.68 -34.73
N LYS A 285 18.72 31.21 -33.50
CA LYS A 285 18.51 31.97 -32.25
C LYS A 285 19.80 32.57 -31.72
N SER A 286 19.70 33.57 -30.84
CA SER A 286 20.89 34.20 -30.28
C SER A 286 21.65 33.26 -29.33
N ALA A 287 22.97 33.43 -29.22
CA ALA A 287 23.79 32.69 -28.26
C ALA A 287 23.34 32.91 -26.80
N ALA A 288 22.78 34.09 -26.49
CA ALA A 288 22.23 34.39 -25.17
C ALA A 288 20.98 33.54 -24.85
N ASP A 289 20.14 33.27 -25.84
CA ASP A 289 18.96 32.40 -25.69
C ASP A 289 19.36 30.92 -25.60
N MET A 290 20.35 30.51 -26.40
CA MET A 290 20.84 29.12 -26.42
C MET A 290 21.72 28.79 -25.21
N GLY A 291 22.35 29.78 -24.58
CA GLY A 291 23.13 29.62 -23.35
C GLY A 291 22.30 29.36 -22.07
N GLN A 292 20.96 29.45 -22.13
CA GLN A 292 20.10 29.32 -20.95
C GLN A 292 19.98 27.89 -20.40
N SER A 293 20.32 26.88 -21.21
CA SER A 293 20.14 25.47 -20.83
C SER A 293 21.19 24.56 -21.47
N PRO A 294 21.92 23.76 -20.67
CA PRO A 294 22.82 22.71 -21.17
C PRO A 294 22.15 21.73 -22.13
N TYR A 295 20.82 21.57 -22.05
CA TYR A 295 20.08 20.66 -22.92
C TYR A 295 19.98 21.13 -24.38
N ASN A 296 20.31 22.41 -24.67
CA ASN A 296 20.30 22.92 -26.04
C ASN A 296 21.37 22.27 -26.94
N VAL A 297 22.34 21.54 -26.37
CA VAL A 297 23.23 20.66 -27.15
C VAL A 297 22.48 19.57 -27.91
N LEU A 298 21.24 19.24 -27.51
CA LEU A 298 20.40 18.26 -28.20
C LEU A 298 19.92 18.74 -29.57
N TYR A 299 20.09 20.02 -29.93
CA TYR A 299 19.91 20.47 -31.32
C TYR A 299 20.99 19.90 -32.26
N LEU A 300 22.12 19.43 -31.72
CA LEU A 300 23.20 18.81 -32.49
C LEU A 300 22.80 17.35 -32.83
N PRO A 301 22.69 16.98 -34.12
CA PRO A 301 22.14 15.67 -34.52
C PRO A 301 22.92 14.46 -34.01
N ASP A 302 24.24 14.59 -33.86
CA ASP A 302 25.14 13.56 -33.34
C ASP A 302 24.89 13.31 -31.84
N ILE A 303 24.88 14.38 -31.04
CA ILE A 303 24.60 14.30 -29.60
C ILE A 303 23.17 13.81 -29.35
N PHE A 304 22.19 14.33 -30.10
CA PHE A 304 20.80 13.88 -30.01
C PHE A 304 20.68 12.37 -30.21
N LYS A 305 21.27 11.84 -31.29
CA LYS A 305 21.20 10.42 -31.64
C LYS A 305 21.88 9.55 -30.58
N GLU A 306 23.06 9.96 -30.11
CA GLU A 306 23.81 9.24 -29.09
C GLU A 306 23.04 9.19 -27.77
N VAL A 307 22.54 10.35 -27.30
CA VAL A 307 21.74 10.46 -26.07
C VAL A 307 20.48 9.61 -26.17
N PHE A 308 19.69 9.72 -27.24
CA PHE A 308 18.48 8.92 -27.39
C PHE A 308 18.78 7.42 -27.46
N THR A 309 19.89 7.02 -28.08
CA THR A 309 20.30 5.62 -28.15
C THR A 309 20.60 5.09 -26.74
N VAL A 310 21.35 5.85 -25.94
CA VAL A 310 21.67 5.47 -24.56
C VAL A 310 20.43 5.46 -23.67
N ILE A 311 19.52 6.43 -23.82
CA ILE A 311 18.23 6.43 -23.11
C ILE A 311 17.48 5.11 -23.36
N VAL A 312 17.39 4.68 -24.62
CA VAL A 312 16.71 3.42 -24.96
C VAL A 312 17.41 2.23 -24.32
N ILE A 313 18.74 2.14 -24.39
CA ILE A 313 19.51 1.05 -23.79
C ILE A 313 19.28 1.01 -22.28
N LEU A 314 19.40 2.15 -21.59
CA LEU A 314 19.17 2.25 -20.15
C LEU A 314 17.74 1.85 -19.79
N SER A 315 16.75 2.32 -20.55
CA SER A 315 15.35 1.96 -20.33
C SER A 315 15.06 0.47 -20.51
N VAL A 316 15.66 -0.17 -21.52
CA VAL A 316 15.53 -1.62 -21.74
C VAL A 316 16.21 -2.40 -20.62
N VAL A 317 17.43 -2.03 -20.25
CA VAL A 317 18.16 -2.67 -19.14
C VAL A 317 17.37 -2.54 -17.84
N GLY A 318 16.87 -1.33 -17.54
CA GLY A 318 16.02 -1.07 -16.38
C GLY A 318 14.78 -1.94 -16.36
N ALA A 319 14.04 -2.00 -17.48
CA ALA A 319 12.85 -2.82 -17.60
C ALA A 319 13.13 -4.33 -17.43
N VAL A 320 14.23 -4.85 -18.01
CA VAL A 320 14.64 -6.25 -17.84
C VAL A 320 14.98 -6.54 -16.39
N MET A 321 15.77 -5.69 -15.75
CA MET A 321 16.17 -5.89 -14.36
C MET A 321 14.97 -5.78 -13.40
N ASN A 322 13.96 -4.96 -13.71
CA ASN A 322 12.71 -4.82 -12.96
C ASN A 322 11.89 -6.13 -12.94
N VAL A 323 11.98 -6.97 -13.99
CA VAL A 323 11.25 -8.25 -14.05
C VAL A 323 11.83 -9.29 -13.08
N ILE A 324 13.16 -9.29 -12.91
CA ILE A 324 13.91 -10.36 -12.24
C ILE A 324 13.37 -10.67 -10.82
N PRO A 325 13.15 -9.69 -9.93
CA PRO A 325 12.63 -9.95 -8.60
C PRO A 325 11.28 -10.67 -8.59
N TYR A 326 10.39 -10.38 -9.55
CA TYR A 326 9.04 -10.96 -9.58
C TYR A 326 9.01 -12.47 -9.86
N PHE A 327 10.07 -13.05 -10.44
CA PHE A 327 10.19 -14.51 -10.52
C PHE A 327 10.24 -15.16 -9.13
N PHE A 328 10.85 -14.46 -8.17
CA PHE A 328 10.93 -14.88 -6.77
C PHE A 328 9.68 -14.54 -5.96
N TYR A 329 8.69 -13.84 -6.51
CA TYR A 329 7.39 -13.63 -5.87
C TYR A 329 6.64 -14.95 -5.78
N ASP A 330 6.36 -15.47 -4.58
CA ASP A 330 5.75 -16.79 -4.38
C ASP A 330 4.37 -16.75 -3.71
N MET A 331 3.70 -15.60 -3.79
CA MET A 331 2.30 -15.47 -3.41
C MET A 331 1.39 -15.75 -4.63
N THR A 332 0.75 -16.92 -4.63
CA THR A 332 -0.33 -17.25 -5.57
C THR A 332 -1.68 -16.82 -5.00
N GLU A 333 -2.72 -16.70 -5.85
CA GLU A 333 -4.07 -16.37 -5.38
C GLU A 333 -4.60 -17.42 -4.37
N ILE A 334 -4.32 -18.70 -4.63
CA ILE A 334 -4.67 -19.82 -3.73
C ILE A 334 -3.99 -19.64 -2.37
N ARG A 335 -2.67 -19.40 -2.36
CA ARG A 335 -1.91 -19.19 -1.12
C ARG A 335 -2.39 -17.95 -0.38
N GLN A 336 -2.66 -16.85 -1.07
CA GLN A 336 -3.19 -15.65 -0.44
C GLN A 336 -4.55 -15.92 0.21
N ARG A 337 -5.50 -16.52 -0.54
CA ARG A 337 -6.83 -16.85 -0.01
C ARG A 337 -6.72 -17.77 1.21
N GLY A 338 -5.86 -18.78 1.15
CA GLY A 338 -5.53 -19.65 2.29
C GLY A 338 -5.01 -18.86 3.50
N ILE A 339 -4.01 -17.99 3.31
CA ILE A 339 -3.48 -17.13 4.37
C ILE A 339 -4.58 -16.26 5.00
N ILE A 340 -5.43 -15.63 4.19
CA ILE A 340 -6.52 -14.79 4.70
C ILE A 340 -7.50 -15.61 5.55
N LYS A 341 -7.87 -16.83 5.10
CA LYS A 341 -8.74 -17.73 5.87
C LYS A 341 -8.07 -18.16 7.19
N VAL A 342 -6.79 -18.52 7.16
CA VAL A 342 -6.02 -18.84 8.37
C VAL A 342 -5.97 -17.67 9.35
N LEU A 343 -5.79 -16.45 8.87
CA LEU A 343 -5.79 -15.26 9.72
C LEU A 343 -7.16 -15.05 10.40
N LYS A 344 -8.27 -15.37 9.73
CA LYS A 344 -9.62 -15.34 10.35
C LYS A 344 -9.79 -16.41 11.42
N VAL A 345 -9.32 -17.63 11.16
CA VAL A 345 -9.32 -18.72 12.15
C VAL A 345 -8.52 -18.32 13.40
N ARG A 346 -7.31 -17.78 13.21
CA ARG A 346 -6.48 -17.27 14.32
C ARG A 346 -7.19 -16.18 15.12
N ALA A 347 -7.82 -15.22 14.44
CA ALA A 347 -8.55 -14.14 15.08
C ALA A 347 -9.73 -14.65 15.90
N LEU A 348 -10.51 -15.62 15.38
CA LEU A 348 -11.63 -16.23 16.12
C LEU A 348 -11.17 -16.82 17.46
N PHE A 349 -10.11 -17.62 17.44
CA PHE A 349 -9.58 -18.24 18.66
C PHE A 349 -8.97 -17.22 19.63
N GLU A 350 -8.29 -16.20 19.11
CA GLU A 350 -7.74 -15.11 19.93
C GLU A 350 -8.85 -14.28 20.60
N ASP A 351 -9.90 -13.92 19.85
CA ASP A 351 -11.05 -13.17 20.34
C ASP A 351 -11.87 -13.96 21.37
N TYR A 352 -11.95 -15.30 21.22
CA TYR A 352 -12.57 -16.18 22.20
C TYR A 352 -11.80 -16.15 23.52
N GLY A 353 -10.49 -16.38 23.48
CA GLY A 353 -9.62 -16.38 24.67
C GLY A 353 -9.44 -15.00 25.31
N ASN A 354 -9.92 -13.93 24.68
CA ASN A 354 -9.93 -12.57 25.21
C ASN A 354 -11.35 -12.08 25.58
N HIS A 355 -12.38 -12.93 25.44
CA HIS A 355 -13.79 -12.61 25.73
C HIS A 355 -14.35 -11.44 24.90
N VAL A 356 -13.92 -11.28 23.64
CA VAL A 356 -14.37 -10.21 22.71
C VAL A 356 -15.02 -10.78 21.44
N LEU A 357 -15.52 -12.01 21.53
CA LEU A 357 -16.07 -12.73 20.38
C LEU A 357 -17.37 -12.08 19.88
N ARG A 358 -17.44 -11.80 18.57
CA ARG A 358 -18.65 -11.26 17.92
C ARG A 358 -19.42 -12.36 17.23
N ASP A 359 -20.74 -12.35 17.36
CA ASP A 359 -21.62 -13.36 16.77
C ASP A 359 -21.41 -13.53 15.25
N ARG A 360 -21.24 -12.43 14.51
CA ARG A 360 -20.97 -12.49 13.06
C ARG A 360 -19.66 -13.21 12.73
N ASP A 361 -18.62 -13.01 13.53
CA ASP A 361 -17.31 -13.62 13.27
C ASP A 361 -17.34 -15.13 13.57
N ILE A 362 -18.12 -15.55 14.58
CA ILE A 362 -18.40 -16.97 14.86
C ILE A 362 -19.05 -17.60 13.65
N VAL A 363 -20.16 -17.05 13.18
CA VAL A 363 -20.92 -17.61 12.04
C VAL A 363 -20.05 -17.70 10.80
N GLU A 364 -19.40 -16.60 10.42
CA GLU A 364 -18.56 -16.54 9.22
C GLU A 364 -17.39 -17.52 9.26
N THR A 365 -16.73 -17.65 10.43
CA THR A 365 -15.52 -18.46 10.54
C THR A 365 -15.83 -19.94 10.75
N ILE A 366 -16.87 -20.28 11.51
CA ILE A 366 -17.32 -21.67 11.67
C ILE A 366 -17.83 -22.22 10.33
N ASP A 367 -18.70 -21.49 9.63
CA ASP A 367 -19.16 -21.88 8.28
C ASP A 367 -17.98 -22.16 7.34
N MET A 368 -16.98 -21.29 7.38
CA MET A 368 -15.76 -21.42 6.58
C MET A 368 -14.93 -22.66 6.95
N ILE A 369 -14.79 -22.97 8.25
CA ILE A 369 -14.05 -24.16 8.72
C ILE A 369 -14.81 -25.42 8.32
N GLU A 370 -16.12 -25.47 8.52
CA GLU A 370 -16.93 -26.63 8.14
C GLU A 370 -16.94 -26.86 6.64
N GLU A 371 -17.12 -25.80 5.84
CA GLU A 371 -16.98 -25.86 4.39
C GLU A 371 -15.58 -26.38 4.02
N SER A 372 -14.53 -25.88 4.68
CA SER A 372 -13.15 -26.34 4.42
C SER A 372 -12.96 -27.82 4.74
N ALA A 373 -13.52 -28.31 5.84
CA ALA A 373 -13.46 -29.73 6.20
C ALA A 373 -14.19 -30.63 5.19
N GLN A 374 -15.28 -30.15 4.59
CA GLN A 374 -15.97 -30.86 3.50
C GLN A 374 -15.13 -30.88 2.21
N PHE A 375 -14.59 -29.73 1.80
CA PHE A 375 -13.77 -29.61 0.60
C PHE A 375 -12.43 -30.34 0.69
N GLU A 376 -11.84 -30.47 1.87
CA GLU A 376 -10.59 -31.22 2.06
C GLU A 376 -10.74 -32.70 1.63
N LYS A 377 -11.91 -33.28 1.88
CA LYS A 377 -12.25 -34.67 1.50
C LYS A 377 -12.72 -34.80 0.04
N ALA A 378 -12.92 -33.68 -0.65
CA ALA A 378 -13.44 -33.67 -2.00
C ALA A 378 -12.37 -34.01 -3.04
N GLN A 379 -12.81 -34.62 -4.14
CA GLN A 379 -11.95 -35.02 -5.25
C GLN A 379 -11.85 -33.88 -6.29
N PRO A 380 -10.64 -33.52 -6.76
CA PRO A 380 -10.49 -32.49 -7.77
C PRO A 380 -11.10 -32.94 -9.10
N LYS A 381 -11.78 -32.01 -9.77
CA LYS A 381 -12.33 -32.21 -11.11
C LYS A 381 -11.19 -32.24 -12.14
N ASP A 382 -11.32 -33.10 -13.15
CA ASP A 382 -10.33 -33.19 -14.23
C ASP A 382 -10.42 -31.96 -15.17
N LEU A 383 -9.56 -30.98 -14.90
CA LEU A 383 -9.45 -29.76 -15.69
C LEU A 383 -8.98 -30.02 -17.13
N LYS A 384 -8.22 -31.08 -17.40
CA LYS A 384 -7.75 -31.40 -18.76
C LYS A 384 -8.93 -31.88 -19.61
N LYS A 385 -9.72 -32.81 -19.09
CA LYS A 385 -10.94 -33.30 -19.76
C LYS A 385 -11.95 -32.18 -19.99
N MET A 386 -12.19 -31.33 -18.99
CA MET A 386 -13.11 -30.20 -19.15
C MET A 386 -12.60 -29.15 -20.14
N LYS A 387 -11.28 -28.90 -20.19
CA LYS A 387 -10.69 -28.01 -21.20
C LYS A 387 -10.79 -28.60 -22.61
N ALA A 388 -10.69 -29.92 -22.76
CA ALA A 388 -10.93 -30.59 -24.03
C ALA A 388 -12.40 -30.44 -24.47
N ALA A 389 -13.35 -30.62 -23.56
CA ALA A 389 -14.78 -30.42 -23.84
C ALA A 389 -15.12 -28.99 -24.31
N VAL A 390 -14.44 -27.97 -23.77
CA VAL A 390 -14.56 -26.57 -24.25
C VAL A 390 -14.04 -26.42 -25.69
N LYS A 391 -12.98 -27.14 -26.05
CA LYS A 391 -12.40 -27.10 -27.41
C LYS A 391 -13.26 -27.84 -28.42
N SER A 392 -13.89 -28.96 -28.03
CA SER A 392 -14.71 -29.81 -28.91
C SER A 392 -16.19 -29.38 -29.00
N ALA A 393 -16.60 -28.33 -28.27
CA ALA A 393 -17.98 -27.85 -28.31
C ALA A 393 -18.35 -27.27 -29.69
N ALA A 394 -19.41 -27.80 -30.29
CA ALA A 394 -19.81 -27.50 -31.67
C ALA A 394 -20.44 -26.11 -31.87
N THR A 395 -21.16 -25.58 -30.87
CA THR A 395 -21.86 -24.29 -30.99
C THR A 395 -21.29 -23.21 -30.06
N LYS A 396 -21.48 -21.94 -30.41
CA LYS A 396 -21.06 -20.79 -29.59
C LYS A 396 -21.66 -20.84 -28.19
N GLN A 397 -22.92 -21.27 -28.07
CA GLN A 397 -23.62 -21.42 -26.79
C GLN A 397 -23.06 -22.59 -25.98
N ALA A 398 -22.91 -23.78 -26.57
CA ALA A 398 -22.30 -24.94 -25.90
C ALA A 398 -20.87 -24.64 -25.43
N LYS A 399 -20.10 -23.87 -26.21
CA LYS A 399 -18.76 -23.42 -25.82
C LYS A 399 -18.79 -22.44 -24.65
N LYS A 400 -19.78 -21.54 -24.59
CA LYS A 400 -19.97 -20.62 -23.46
C LYS A 400 -20.32 -21.39 -22.18
N ASP A 401 -21.22 -22.37 -22.28
CA ASP A 401 -21.67 -23.17 -21.14
C ASP A 401 -20.56 -24.10 -20.64
N ALA A 402 -19.84 -24.78 -21.54
CA ALA A 402 -18.66 -25.56 -21.20
C ALA A 402 -17.56 -24.70 -20.54
N LYS A 403 -17.38 -23.45 -21.00
CA LYS A 403 -16.43 -22.52 -20.38
C LYS A 403 -16.87 -22.09 -18.98
N LYS A 404 -18.17 -21.93 -18.74
CA LYS A 404 -18.73 -21.66 -17.42
C LYS A 404 -18.48 -22.84 -16.48
N LEU A 405 -18.75 -24.07 -16.94
CA LEU A 405 -18.46 -25.30 -16.19
C LEU A 405 -16.97 -25.46 -15.87
N TYR A 406 -16.10 -25.23 -16.86
CA TYR A 406 -14.65 -25.27 -16.66
C TYR A 406 -14.19 -24.25 -15.61
N LYS A 407 -14.67 -23.00 -15.67
CA LYS A 407 -14.36 -21.98 -14.65
C LYS A 407 -14.84 -22.41 -13.26
N GLY A 408 -16.06 -22.93 -13.16
CA GLY A 408 -16.58 -23.46 -11.89
C GLY A 408 -15.78 -24.66 -11.37
N ALA A 409 -15.22 -25.49 -12.25
CA ALA A 409 -14.34 -26.59 -11.87
C ALA A 409 -12.96 -26.13 -11.41
N VAL A 410 -12.39 -25.08 -12.01
CA VAL A 410 -11.17 -24.43 -11.51
C VAL A 410 -11.41 -23.89 -10.11
N GLU A 411 -12.45 -23.08 -9.90
CA GLU A 411 -12.78 -22.54 -8.57
C GLU A 411 -13.03 -23.64 -7.54
N TYR A 412 -13.70 -24.73 -7.94
CA TYR A 412 -13.91 -25.89 -7.09
C TYR A 412 -12.60 -26.55 -6.66
N ASN A 413 -11.66 -26.75 -7.59
CA ASN A 413 -10.35 -27.32 -7.27
C ASN A 413 -9.49 -26.37 -6.43
N ASP A 414 -9.52 -25.06 -6.74
CA ASP A 414 -8.84 -24.03 -5.95
C ASP A 414 -9.37 -24.03 -4.51
N ASN A 415 -10.69 -24.16 -4.31
CA ASN A 415 -11.29 -24.31 -2.99
C ASN A 415 -10.80 -25.57 -2.26
N ILE A 416 -10.61 -26.70 -2.94
CA ILE A 416 -10.00 -27.91 -2.32
C ILE A 416 -8.60 -27.59 -1.79
N GLU A 417 -7.74 -26.93 -2.59
CA GLU A 417 -6.38 -26.57 -2.17
C GLU A 417 -6.38 -25.56 -1.02
N ILE A 418 -7.23 -24.52 -1.09
CA ILE A 418 -7.38 -23.52 -0.03
C ILE A 418 -7.84 -24.18 1.27
N SER A 419 -8.80 -25.08 1.19
CA SER A 419 -9.37 -25.76 2.36
C SER A 419 -8.35 -26.65 3.06
N LYS A 420 -7.40 -27.26 2.33
CA LYS A 420 -6.28 -27.99 2.95
C LYS A 420 -5.43 -27.07 3.83
N ILE A 421 -5.12 -25.86 3.37
CA ILE A 421 -4.35 -24.87 4.15
C ILE A 421 -5.10 -24.50 5.45
N VAL A 422 -6.43 -24.37 5.38
CA VAL A 422 -7.26 -24.05 6.56
C VAL A 422 -7.27 -25.22 7.54
N MET A 423 -7.48 -26.45 7.05
CA MET A 423 -7.52 -27.63 7.92
C MET A 423 -6.16 -27.98 8.52
N GLU A 424 -5.06 -27.71 7.80
CA GLU A 424 -3.70 -27.77 8.34
C GLU A 424 -3.52 -26.81 9.52
N GLU A 425 -4.07 -25.59 9.46
CA GLU A 425 -4.03 -24.65 10.57
C GLU A 425 -4.88 -25.11 11.77
N ILE A 426 -6.09 -25.65 11.53
CA ILE A 426 -6.95 -26.17 12.59
C ILE A 426 -6.27 -27.31 13.34
N ARG A 427 -5.64 -28.23 12.62
CA ARG A 427 -4.96 -29.42 13.17
C ARG A 427 -3.50 -29.18 13.49
N LYS A 428 -3.00 -27.94 13.41
CA LYS A 428 -1.55 -27.69 13.51
C LYS A 428 -0.97 -28.25 14.80
N PHE A 429 -1.66 -28.09 15.92
CA PHE A 429 -1.25 -28.55 17.24
C PHE A 429 -1.35 -30.07 17.44
N ASP A 430 -2.00 -30.80 16.52
CA ASP A 430 -2.06 -32.26 16.53
C ASP A 430 -0.82 -32.89 15.88
N THR A 431 -0.03 -32.09 15.15
CA THR A 431 1.17 -32.59 14.46
C THR A 431 2.34 -32.77 15.43
N VAL A 432 3.17 -33.79 15.17
CA VAL A 432 4.35 -34.11 15.99
C VAL A 432 5.29 -32.91 16.16
N GLU A 433 5.47 -32.13 15.10
CA GLU A 433 6.35 -30.96 15.12
C GLU A 433 5.85 -29.86 16.04
N TRP A 434 4.54 -29.56 16.02
CA TRP A 434 3.95 -28.56 16.91
C TRP A 434 3.80 -29.07 18.34
N GLN A 435 3.54 -30.36 18.55
CA GLN A 435 3.56 -30.97 19.89
C GLN A 435 4.94 -30.85 20.53
N PHE A 436 6.02 -31.10 19.77
CA PHE A 436 7.38 -30.90 20.26
C PHE A 436 7.65 -29.43 20.65
N LYS A 437 7.25 -28.48 19.78
CA LYS A 437 7.38 -27.03 20.07
C LYS A 437 6.56 -26.62 21.29
N LEU A 438 5.33 -27.12 21.40
CA LEU A 438 4.41 -26.83 22.50
C LEU A 438 4.94 -27.37 23.82
N ASN A 439 5.49 -28.59 23.84
CA ASN A 439 6.10 -29.17 25.04
C ASN A 439 7.28 -28.31 25.55
N GLY A 440 8.16 -27.88 24.64
CA GLY A 440 9.26 -26.99 25.00
C GLY A 440 8.79 -25.62 25.50
N ALA A 441 7.74 -25.07 24.86
CA ALA A 441 7.13 -23.82 25.30
C ALA A 441 6.42 -23.94 26.65
N GLN A 442 5.72 -25.05 26.90
CA GLN A 442 5.05 -25.32 28.17
C GLN A 442 6.07 -25.40 29.31
N GLN A 443 7.17 -26.15 29.12
CA GLN A 443 8.25 -26.22 30.11
C GLN A 443 8.82 -24.84 30.44
N LEU A 444 9.02 -23.99 29.43
CA LEU A 444 9.54 -22.63 29.64
C LEU A 444 8.50 -21.70 30.28
N ALA A 445 7.22 -21.84 29.91
CA ALA A 445 6.13 -21.07 30.48
C ALA A 445 5.91 -21.41 31.97
N ASP A 446 5.90 -22.71 32.31
CA ASP A 446 5.74 -23.23 33.67
C ASP A 446 6.91 -22.81 34.57
N ALA A 447 8.13 -22.77 34.02
CA ALA A 447 9.32 -22.33 34.72
C ALA A 447 9.38 -20.79 34.93
N GLY A 448 8.46 -20.03 34.34
CA GLY A 448 8.45 -18.57 34.43
C GLY A 448 9.67 -17.91 33.80
N LEU A 449 9.93 -16.64 34.18
CA LEU A 449 11.10 -15.89 33.70
C LEU A 449 12.43 -16.54 34.10
N ASP A 450 12.46 -17.24 35.24
CA ASP A 450 13.65 -17.98 35.71
C ASP A 450 14.01 -19.16 34.78
N GLY A 451 13.03 -19.68 34.04
CA GLY A 451 13.27 -20.68 32.99
C GLY A 451 14.21 -20.20 31.88
N LEU A 452 14.40 -18.89 31.71
CA LEU A 452 15.33 -18.33 30.73
C LEU A 452 16.80 -18.60 31.06
N THR A 453 17.12 -18.83 32.34
CA THR A 453 18.47 -19.17 32.81
C THR A 453 18.58 -20.60 33.32
N GLY A 454 17.47 -21.32 33.53
CA GLY A 454 17.45 -22.69 34.04
C GLY A 454 18.15 -23.75 33.17
N ASP A 455 18.16 -23.60 31.84
CA ASP A 455 18.81 -24.57 30.95
C ASP A 455 20.33 -24.38 30.87
N SER A 456 21.11 -25.46 30.78
CA SER A 456 22.56 -25.39 30.57
C SER A 456 22.93 -24.86 29.18
N TYR A 457 24.08 -24.20 29.06
CA TYR A 457 24.58 -23.76 27.75
C TYR A 457 24.82 -24.92 26.78
N GLU A 458 25.14 -26.11 27.28
CA GLU A 458 25.29 -27.33 26.47
C GLU A 458 23.96 -27.72 25.83
N LYS A 459 22.88 -27.80 26.63
CA LYS A 459 21.54 -28.09 26.14
C LYS A 459 21.07 -27.07 25.10
N LEU A 460 21.30 -25.78 25.34
CA LEU A 460 20.94 -24.73 24.37
C LEU A 460 21.77 -24.80 23.07
N ARG A 461 23.04 -25.18 23.16
CA ARG A 461 23.90 -25.40 21.97
C ARG A 461 23.46 -26.63 21.18
N GLU A 462 23.02 -27.69 21.85
CA GLU A 462 22.41 -28.85 21.20
C GLU A 462 21.09 -28.50 20.51
N GLU A 463 20.23 -27.71 21.14
CA GLU A 463 19.00 -27.20 20.51
C GLU A 463 19.32 -26.40 19.24
N LEU A 464 20.32 -25.53 19.29
CA LEU A 464 20.80 -24.79 18.11
C LEU A 464 21.36 -25.73 17.04
N ALA A 465 22.08 -26.79 17.42
CA ALA A 465 22.59 -27.79 16.48
C ALA A 465 21.46 -28.58 15.81
N ARG A 466 20.46 -29.02 16.58
CA ARG A 466 19.24 -29.66 16.07
C ARG A 466 18.49 -28.74 15.10
N ALA A 467 18.30 -27.47 15.47
CA ALA A 467 17.69 -26.48 14.59
C ALA A 467 18.49 -26.29 13.29
N LYS A 468 19.82 -26.30 13.34
CA LYS A 468 20.67 -26.24 12.14
C LYS A 468 20.61 -27.51 11.28
N ALA A 469 20.32 -28.67 11.88
CA ALA A 469 20.20 -29.96 11.22
C ALA A 469 18.82 -30.22 10.60
N MET A 470 17.83 -29.34 10.83
CA MET A 470 16.51 -29.46 10.20
C MET A 470 16.62 -29.52 8.67
N PRO A 471 15.67 -30.21 7.98
CA PRO A 471 15.63 -30.29 6.53
C PRO A 471 15.67 -28.90 5.86
N LYS A 472 16.16 -28.86 4.61
CA LYS A 472 16.35 -27.60 3.86
C LYS A 472 16.02 -27.74 2.38
N ASP A 473 15.29 -28.79 2.01
CA ASP A 473 15.08 -29.17 0.61
C ASP A 473 13.89 -28.41 0.01
N THR A 474 12.84 -28.20 0.80
CA THR A 474 11.68 -27.39 0.41
C THR A 474 11.79 -25.95 0.92
N LYS A 475 11.01 -25.04 0.32
CA LYS A 475 10.98 -23.65 0.76
C LYS A 475 10.45 -23.51 2.19
N VAL A 476 9.40 -24.26 2.52
CA VAL A 476 8.79 -24.28 3.86
C VAL A 476 9.81 -24.76 4.91
N GLN A 477 10.52 -25.85 4.61
CA GLN A 477 11.59 -26.36 5.49
C GLN A 477 12.70 -25.33 5.74
N LYS A 478 13.09 -24.55 4.70
CA LYS A 478 14.07 -23.47 4.88
C LYS A 478 13.57 -22.36 5.81
N GLU A 479 12.29 -21.99 5.71
CA GLU A 479 11.65 -20.97 6.56
C GLU A 479 11.55 -21.45 8.02
N GLU A 480 11.11 -22.69 8.24
CA GLU A 480 11.00 -23.31 9.56
C GLU A 480 12.37 -23.49 10.23
N ARG A 481 13.35 -23.99 9.47
CA ARG A 481 14.74 -24.08 9.92
C ARG A 481 15.29 -22.71 10.33
N ALA A 482 15.05 -21.67 9.53
CA ALA A 482 15.50 -20.32 9.86
C ALA A 482 14.84 -19.79 11.14
N SER A 483 13.54 -20.06 11.32
CA SER A 483 12.79 -19.70 12.53
C SER A 483 13.34 -20.40 13.77
N ALA A 484 13.53 -21.73 13.70
CA ALA A 484 14.07 -22.53 14.80
C ALA A 484 15.49 -22.09 15.19
N ILE A 485 16.35 -21.78 14.22
CA ILE A 485 17.70 -21.24 14.46
C ILE A 485 17.62 -19.88 15.16
N ALA A 486 16.70 -19.01 14.74
CA ALA A 486 16.52 -17.70 15.35
C ALA A 486 16.07 -17.82 16.82
N SER A 487 15.07 -18.65 17.10
CA SER A 487 14.58 -18.92 18.45
C SER A 487 15.68 -19.49 19.37
N ALA A 488 16.44 -20.50 18.91
CA ALA A 488 17.54 -21.07 19.67
C ALA A 488 18.64 -20.03 19.97
N LYS A 489 18.96 -19.15 19.00
CA LYS A 489 19.92 -18.05 19.22
C LYS A 489 19.39 -17.01 20.21
N GLU A 490 18.10 -16.69 20.15
CA GLU A 490 17.45 -15.77 21.09
C GLU A 490 17.51 -16.32 22.52
N ARG A 491 17.26 -17.62 22.72
CA ARG A 491 17.37 -18.29 24.03
C ARG A 491 18.79 -18.21 24.62
N ILE A 492 19.82 -18.50 23.81
CA ILE A 492 21.23 -18.35 24.22
C ILE A 492 21.56 -16.89 24.57
N TYR A 493 21.09 -15.94 23.74
CA TYR A 493 21.33 -14.51 23.97
C TYR A 493 20.67 -14.05 25.28
N SER A 494 19.40 -14.41 25.51
CA SER A 494 18.68 -14.07 26.74
C SER A 494 19.39 -14.60 27.96
N LYS A 495 19.71 -15.91 28.01
CA LYS A 495 20.46 -16.50 29.13
C LYS A 495 21.75 -15.73 29.42
N LYS A 496 22.58 -15.51 28.39
CA LYS A 496 23.85 -14.79 28.52
C LYS A 496 23.69 -13.41 29.13
N ILE A 497 22.78 -12.60 28.61
CA ILE A 497 22.64 -11.22 29.10
C ILE A 497 22.00 -11.18 30.49
N ILE A 498 21.08 -12.10 30.80
CA ILE A 498 20.46 -12.18 32.12
C ILE A 498 21.50 -12.61 33.17
N GLU A 499 22.35 -13.59 32.87
CA GLU A 499 23.45 -14.00 33.76
C GLU A 499 24.50 -12.89 33.94
N GLU A 500 24.96 -12.27 32.85
CA GLU A 500 26.03 -11.26 32.89
C GLU A 500 25.60 -9.93 33.53
N LYS A 501 24.34 -9.50 33.32
CA LYS A 501 23.89 -8.14 33.68
C LYS A 501 22.81 -8.10 34.76
N HIS A 502 22.10 -9.19 34.99
CA HIS A 502 20.97 -9.24 35.92
C HIS A 502 21.08 -10.38 36.94
N GLN A 503 22.30 -10.90 37.15
CA GLN A 503 22.59 -11.92 38.18
C GLN A 503 21.74 -13.19 38.02
N GLY A 504 21.33 -13.49 36.79
CA GLY A 504 20.57 -14.71 36.47
C GLY A 504 19.05 -14.57 36.58
N HIS A 505 18.51 -13.40 36.95
CA HIS A 505 17.08 -13.18 37.16
C HIS A 505 16.58 -11.88 36.49
N ILE A 506 15.33 -11.85 36.01
CA ILE A 506 14.66 -10.62 35.56
C ILE A 506 13.21 -10.62 36.05
N GLU A 507 12.71 -9.44 36.41
CA GLU A 507 11.32 -9.24 36.83
C GLU A 507 10.43 -8.82 35.65
N PRO A 508 9.11 -9.12 35.70
CA PRO A 508 8.14 -8.62 34.73
C PRO A 508 8.13 -7.08 34.68
N PHE A 509 8.12 -6.50 33.48
CA PHE A 509 7.97 -5.06 33.32
C PHE A 509 6.54 -4.61 33.67
N ASP A 510 6.40 -3.65 34.58
CA ASP A 510 5.12 -3.03 34.92
C ASP A 510 4.64 -2.08 33.82
N THR A 511 3.65 -2.51 33.03
CA THR A 511 3.09 -1.71 31.96
C THR A 511 2.19 -0.56 32.43
N SER A 512 1.70 -0.58 33.68
CA SER A 512 0.81 0.46 34.22
C SER A 512 1.48 1.83 34.32
N VAL A 513 2.83 1.86 34.37
CA VAL A 513 3.62 3.10 34.32
C VAL A 513 3.23 3.99 33.14
N PHE A 514 2.86 3.40 32.00
CA PHE A 514 2.46 4.17 30.81
C PHE A 514 1.14 4.91 31.00
N GLU A 515 0.16 4.32 31.69
CA GLU A 515 -1.14 4.95 31.94
C GLU A 515 -0.95 6.26 32.70
N SER A 516 -0.22 6.20 33.82
CA SER A 516 0.09 7.40 34.63
C SER A 516 0.85 8.48 33.86
N LEU A 517 1.74 8.08 32.95
CA LEU A 517 2.54 9.01 32.14
C LEU A 517 1.71 9.66 31.03
N PHE A 518 0.80 8.91 30.39
CA PHE A 518 -0.09 9.45 29.37
C PHE A 518 -1.17 10.35 29.96
N GLU A 519 -1.73 10.01 31.13
CA GLU A 519 -2.63 10.91 31.84
C GLU A 519 -1.94 12.24 32.19
N ARG A 520 -0.69 12.19 32.64
CA ARG A 520 0.12 13.41 32.86
C ARG A 520 0.38 14.19 31.57
N GLU A 521 0.66 13.51 30.46
CA GLU A 521 0.83 14.14 29.14
C GLU A 521 -0.45 14.86 28.69
N ASP A 522 -1.60 14.19 28.79
CA ASP A 522 -2.91 14.72 28.42
C ASP A 522 -3.28 15.93 29.27
N HIS A 523 -3.12 15.85 30.60
CA HIS A 523 -3.32 17.00 31.48
C HIS A 523 -2.41 18.18 31.16
N ASN A 524 -1.12 17.93 30.85
CA ASN A 524 -0.20 18.99 30.43
C ASN A 524 -0.62 19.61 29.09
N LEU A 525 -1.05 18.81 28.12
CA LEU A 525 -1.54 19.26 26.82
C LEU A 525 -2.80 20.13 26.96
N GLU A 526 -3.76 19.70 27.77
CA GLU A 526 -4.95 20.50 28.08
C GLU A 526 -4.59 21.83 28.74
N ALA A 527 -3.71 21.81 29.75
CA ALA A 527 -3.28 23.00 30.47
C ALA A 527 -2.60 24.00 29.53
N ARG A 528 -1.76 23.53 28.61
CA ARG A 528 -1.12 24.37 27.59
C ARG A 528 -2.11 24.96 26.61
N THR A 529 -3.08 24.17 26.16
CA THR A 529 -4.13 24.61 25.23
C THR A 529 -5.00 25.70 25.85
N LYS A 530 -5.42 25.50 27.12
CA LYS A 530 -6.13 26.52 27.92
C LYS A 530 -5.28 27.78 28.08
N LEU A 531 -3.99 27.63 28.39
CA LEU A 531 -3.05 28.74 28.57
C LEU A 531 -2.83 29.55 27.28
N ASP A 532 -2.75 28.91 26.11
CA ASP A 532 -2.61 29.61 24.84
C ASP A 532 -3.85 30.44 24.49
N ALA A 533 -5.05 29.95 24.86
CA ALA A 533 -6.29 30.73 24.75
C ALA A 533 -6.29 31.94 25.70
N GLU A 534 -5.82 31.78 26.94
CA GLU A 534 -5.65 32.88 27.90
C GLU A 534 -4.63 33.93 27.42
N ILE A 535 -3.50 33.50 26.86
CA ILE A 535 -2.49 34.39 26.26
C ILE A 535 -3.11 35.17 25.10
N SER A 536 -3.92 34.54 24.25
CA SER A 536 -4.61 35.20 23.14
C SER A 536 -5.58 36.28 23.65
N LYS A 537 -6.37 35.98 24.68
CA LYS A 537 -7.26 36.96 25.34
C LYS A 537 -6.49 38.11 25.96
N ALA A 538 -5.40 37.82 26.70
CA ALA A 538 -4.56 38.84 27.33
C ALA A 538 -3.86 39.76 26.31
N LYS A 539 -3.46 39.22 25.14
CA LYS A 539 -2.95 40.02 24.01
C LYS A 539 -4.00 40.98 23.46
N LYS A 540 -5.23 40.52 23.25
CA LYS A 540 -6.34 41.37 22.78
C LYS A 540 -6.66 42.49 23.78
N ALA A 541 -6.59 42.18 25.08
CA ALA A 541 -6.80 43.14 26.17
C ALA A 541 -5.60 44.05 26.48
N ARG A 542 -4.46 43.91 25.77
CA ARG A 542 -3.21 44.66 25.99
C ARG A 542 -2.69 44.63 27.44
N ASN A 543 -2.99 43.58 28.21
CA ASN A 543 -2.55 43.45 29.60
C ASN A 543 -1.12 42.87 29.67
N THR A 544 -0.12 43.74 29.79
CA THR A 544 1.31 43.40 29.79
C THR A 544 1.75 42.62 31.02
N ALA A 545 1.21 42.90 32.20
CA ALA A 545 1.54 42.20 33.45
C ALA A 545 1.03 40.74 33.43
N LEU A 546 -0.22 40.52 33.01
CA LEU A 546 -0.80 39.19 32.86
C LEU A 546 -0.06 38.38 31.78
N LEU A 547 0.33 39.03 30.67
CA LEU A 547 1.13 38.38 29.62
C LEU A 547 2.48 37.88 30.12
N ALA A 548 3.14 38.62 31.02
CA ALA A 548 4.40 38.18 31.62
C ALA A 548 4.21 36.92 32.48
N GLN A 549 3.17 36.89 33.32
CA GLN A 549 2.84 35.74 34.18
C GLN A 549 2.48 34.50 33.35
N LEU A 550 1.63 34.65 32.33
CA LEU A 550 1.21 33.54 31.46
C LEU A 550 2.40 32.98 30.65
N LYS A 551 3.36 33.81 30.24
CA LYS A 551 4.59 33.35 29.59
C LYS A 551 5.45 32.48 30.52
N VAL A 552 5.58 32.84 31.80
CA VAL A 552 6.31 32.02 32.79
C VAL A 552 5.64 30.67 32.96
N ARG A 553 4.32 30.65 33.14
CA ARG A 553 3.53 29.40 33.24
C ARG A 553 3.67 28.53 31.99
N ARG A 554 3.75 29.14 30.81
CA ARG A 554 3.98 28.44 29.54
C ARG A 554 5.34 27.76 29.50
N GLU A 555 6.38 28.43 30.01
CA GLU A 555 7.71 27.83 30.09
C GLU A 555 7.80 26.71 31.14
N GLN A 556 7.06 26.81 32.26
CA GLN A 556 6.93 25.72 33.23
C GLN A 556 6.27 24.49 32.60
N LEU A 557 5.11 24.64 31.95
CA LEU A 557 4.42 23.54 31.27
C LEU A 557 5.26 22.92 30.15
N LYS A 558 6.08 23.71 29.45
CA LYS A 558 7.04 23.19 28.47
C LYS A 558 8.17 22.36 29.12
N LYS A 559 8.67 22.77 30.29
CA LYS A 559 9.69 21.99 31.03
C LYS A 559 9.10 20.68 31.52
N GLU A 560 7.91 20.73 32.10
CA GLU A 560 7.16 19.55 32.53
C GLU A 560 6.91 18.60 31.35
N LYS A 561 6.50 19.11 30.18
CA LYS A 561 6.39 18.29 28.97
C LYS A 561 7.70 17.58 28.64
N LYS A 562 8.85 18.28 28.64
CA LYS A 562 10.15 17.65 28.35
C LYS A 562 10.49 16.53 29.34
N GLU A 563 10.10 16.70 30.60
CA GLU A 563 10.29 15.68 31.63
C GLU A 563 9.38 14.48 31.42
N ILE A 564 8.09 14.70 31.12
CA ILE A 564 7.13 13.65 30.75
C ILE A 564 7.64 12.89 29.52
N ASP A 565 8.04 13.58 28.46
CA ASP A 565 8.60 12.99 27.24
C ASP A 565 9.84 12.12 27.56
N ALA A 566 10.71 12.57 28.46
CA ALA A 566 11.90 11.82 28.89
C ALA A 566 11.53 10.57 29.71
N GLN A 567 10.54 10.67 30.61
CA GLN A 567 10.04 9.54 31.39
C GLN A 567 9.34 8.50 30.50
N ILE A 568 8.50 8.93 29.56
CA ILE A 568 7.86 8.06 28.55
C ILE A 568 8.94 7.36 27.73
N LYS A 569 9.98 8.08 27.30
CA LYS A 569 11.08 7.49 26.54
C LYS A 569 11.82 6.43 27.37
N LYS A 570 12.16 6.73 28.62
CA LYS A 570 12.83 5.78 29.52
C LYS A 570 11.98 4.52 29.73
N ALA A 571 10.70 4.68 30.08
CA ALA A 571 9.78 3.55 30.24
C ALA A 571 9.64 2.72 28.95
N THR A 572 9.63 3.37 27.78
CA THR A 572 9.61 2.69 26.48
C THR A 572 10.89 1.89 26.23
N ASP A 573 12.05 2.45 26.56
CA ASP A 573 13.35 1.77 26.42
C ASP A 573 13.48 0.59 27.39
N ASP A 574 13.04 0.74 28.64
CA ASP A 574 13.04 -0.30 29.67
C ASP A 574 12.09 -1.45 29.28
N ASN A 575 10.86 -1.14 28.87
CA ASN A 575 9.90 -2.14 28.37
C ASN A 575 10.45 -2.89 27.15
N SER A 576 11.08 -2.19 26.21
CA SER A 576 11.68 -2.84 25.05
C SER A 576 12.87 -3.72 25.42
N TYR A 577 13.69 -3.26 26.37
CA TYR A 577 14.83 -4.03 26.85
C TYR A 577 14.38 -5.31 27.54
N TYR A 578 13.37 -5.22 28.42
CA TYR A 578 12.69 -6.37 29.01
C TYR A 578 12.15 -7.32 27.94
N ASN A 579 11.32 -6.82 27.01
CA ASN A 579 10.73 -7.65 25.95
C ASN A 579 11.78 -8.38 25.11
N LYS A 580 12.95 -7.77 24.87
CA LYS A 580 14.05 -8.41 24.14
C LYS A 580 14.67 -9.58 24.93
N LEU A 581 14.82 -9.43 26.24
CA LEU A 581 15.39 -10.47 27.10
C LEU A 581 14.36 -11.58 27.40
N ALA A 582 13.14 -11.18 27.73
CA ALA A 582 12.04 -12.08 28.03
C ALA A 582 11.39 -12.70 26.79
N LYS A 583 11.82 -12.33 25.57
CA LYS A 583 11.21 -12.77 24.31
C LYS A 583 10.97 -14.28 24.24
N PRO A 584 11.93 -15.17 24.56
CA PRO A 584 11.69 -16.62 24.49
C PRO A 584 10.56 -17.07 25.41
N TYR A 585 10.44 -16.47 26.60
CA TYR A 585 9.36 -16.73 27.55
C TYR A 585 8.02 -16.16 27.06
N ILE A 586 8.01 -14.91 26.59
CA ILE A 586 6.80 -14.28 26.04
C ILE A 586 6.25 -15.07 24.85
N ASP A 587 7.12 -15.49 23.92
CA ASP A 587 6.74 -16.30 22.77
C ASP A 587 6.23 -17.69 23.19
N ALA A 588 6.82 -18.28 24.24
CA ALA A 588 6.37 -19.54 24.81
C ALA A 588 4.97 -19.42 25.45
N VAL A 589 4.73 -18.41 26.29
CA VAL A 589 3.42 -18.14 26.90
C VAL A 589 2.36 -17.87 25.82
N LYS A 590 2.70 -17.06 24.80
CA LYS A 590 1.81 -16.81 23.65
C LYS A 590 1.46 -18.11 22.93
N LEU A 591 2.43 -18.99 22.70
CA LEU A 591 2.20 -20.26 22.02
C LEU A 591 1.33 -21.22 22.84
N VAL A 592 1.55 -21.29 24.16
CA VAL A 592 0.73 -22.09 25.08
C VAL A 592 -0.71 -21.58 25.10
N LYS A 593 -0.91 -20.26 25.28
CA LYS A 593 -2.25 -19.64 25.23
C LYS A 593 -2.92 -19.87 23.88
N GLN A 594 -2.17 -19.78 22.78
CA GLN A 594 -2.71 -20.07 21.45
C GLN A 594 -3.17 -21.54 21.34
N ALA A 595 -2.37 -22.49 21.85
CA ALA A 595 -2.75 -23.90 21.83
C ALA A 595 -4.00 -24.18 22.69
N GLU A 596 -4.11 -23.53 23.85
CA GLU A 596 -5.28 -23.59 24.71
C GLU A 596 -6.54 -23.06 24.00
N ASN A 597 -6.47 -21.86 23.41
CA ASN A 597 -7.58 -21.29 22.66
C ASN A 597 -8.08 -22.21 21.53
N TYR A 598 -7.17 -22.92 20.85
CA TYR A 598 -7.54 -23.84 19.77
C TYR A 598 -8.28 -25.10 20.27
N ARG A 599 -8.12 -25.48 21.55
CA ARG A 599 -8.86 -26.60 22.15
C ARG A 599 -10.35 -26.28 22.33
N HIS A 600 -10.69 -25.00 22.42
CA HIS A 600 -12.07 -24.53 22.58
C HIS A 600 -12.85 -24.48 21.25
N TYR A 601 -12.40 -25.17 20.20
CA TYR A 601 -13.12 -25.21 18.93
C TYR A 601 -14.56 -25.71 19.09
N GLU A 602 -14.79 -26.80 19.83
CA GLU A 602 -16.14 -27.33 20.06
C GLU A 602 -17.01 -26.38 20.92
N ASP A 603 -16.39 -25.68 21.88
CA ASP A 603 -17.10 -24.67 22.69
C ASP A 603 -17.55 -23.51 21.81
N ILE A 604 -16.68 -22.98 20.94
CA ILE A 604 -17.03 -21.92 19.98
C ILE A 604 -18.11 -22.41 19.02
N LYS A 605 -18.01 -23.65 18.55
CA LYS A 605 -18.98 -24.26 17.64
C LYS A 605 -20.36 -24.39 18.29
N SER A 606 -20.44 -24.69 19.58
CA SER A 606 -21.71 -24.79 20.30
C SER A 606 -22.48 -23.45 20.33
N LEU A 607 -21.78 -22.32 20.22
CA LEU A 607 -22.38 -20.98 20.15
C LEU A 607 -22.93 -20.64 18.76
N TYR A 608 -22.63 -21.44 17.73
CA TYR A 608 -22.91 -21.10 16.34
C TYR A 608 -24.40 -20.86 16.06
N ASP A 609 -25.29 -21.76 16.47
CA ASP A 609 -26.71 -21.67 16.15
C ASP A 609 -27.34 -20.41 16.77
N ASP A 610 -27.01 -20.12 18.03
CA ASP A 610 -27.48 -18.92 18.72
C ASP A 610 -26.85 -17.65 18.14
N ALA A 611 -25.55 -17.68 17.82
CA ALA A 611 -24.84 -16.57 17.18
C ALA A 611 -25.43 -16.26 15.80
N LYS A 612 -25.88 -17.27 15.05
CA LYS A 612 -26.52 -17.12 13.75
C LYS A 612 -27.84 -16.36 13.87
N ILE A 613 -28.66 -16.68 14.86
CA ILE A 613 -29.91 -15.97 15.13
C ILE A 613 -29.62 -14.51 15.49
N ARG A 614 -28.68 -14.27 16.43
CA ARG A 614 -28.32 -12.92 16.86
C ARG A 614 -27.70 -12.09 15.76
N ALA A 615 -26.83 -12.66 14.93
CA ALA A 615 -26.20 -11.97 13.80
C ALA A 615 -27.22 -11.62 12.71
N GLN A 616 -28.22 -12.48 12.46
CA GLN A 616 -29.31 -12.16 11.53
C GLN A 616 -30.18 -11.01 12.04
N GLU A 617 -30.47 -11.01 13.34
CA GLU A 617 -31.22 -9.93 13.98
C GLU A 617 -30.45 -8.61 13.95
N GLU A 618 -29.15 -8.64 14.27
CA GLU A 618 -28.27 -7.48 14.19
C GLU A 618 -28.21 -6.92 12.76
N ALA A 619 -28.06 -7.79 11.75
CA ALA A 619 -28.07 -7.38 10.35
C ALA A 619 -29.41 -6.78 9.91
N ARG A 620 -30.54 -7.31 10.43
CA ARG A 620 -31.87 -6.74 10.18
C ARG A 620 -31.98 -5.33 10.78
N LEU A 621 -31.57 -5.16 12.03
CA LEU A 621 -31.58 -3.86 12.72
C LEU A 621 -30.64 -2.86 12.03
N GLU A 622 -29.46 -3.29 11.57
CA GLU A 622 -28.56 -2.44 10.78
C GLU A 622 -29.20 -2.01 9.46
N ALA A 623 -29.84 -2.93 8.74
CA ALA A 623 -30.53 -2.62 7.48
C ALA A 623 -31.72 -1.66 7.69
N GLU A 624 -32.45 -1.81 8.80
CA GLU A 624 -33.51 -0.87 9.19
C GLU A 624 -32.96 0.50 9.53
N LYS A 625 -31.88 0.59 10.32
CA LYS A 625 -31.19 1.85 10.62
C LYS A 625 -30.67 2.52 9.35
N GLU A 626 -30.09 1.76 8.42
CA GLU A 626 -29.59 2.29 7.15
C GLU A 626 -30.74 2.82 6.27
N LYS A 627 -31.88 2.12 6.22
CA LYS A 627 -33.09 2.60 5.54
C LYS A 627 -33.60 3.89 6.18
N ALA A 628 -33.73 3.92 7.50
CA ALA A 628 -34.16 5.12 8.24
C ALA A 628 -33.21 6.30 7.97
N LEU A 629 -31.90 6.07 8.00
CA LEU A 629 -30.90 7.10 7.68
C LEU A 629 -31.01 7.58 6.22
N LYS A 630 -31.24 6.68 5.27
CA LYS A 630 -31.46 7.05 3.85
C LYS A 630 -32.73 7.86 3.66
N GLU A 631 -33.80 7.51 4.35
CA GLU A 631 -35.07 8.24 4.35
C GLU A 631 -34.91 9.63 4.99
N GLU A 632 -34.21 9.73 6.12
CA GLU A 632 -33.89 10.99 6.77
C GLU A 632 -33.02 11.89 5.88
N GLN A 633 -31.99 11.33 5.24
CA GLN A 633 -31.15 12.05 4.28
C GLN A 633 -31.96 12.50 3.05
N LYS A 634 -32.91 11.69 2.57
CA LYS A 634 -33.79 12.07 1.45
C LYS A 634 -34.74 13.19 1.86
N ALA A 635 -35.36 13.10 3.03
CA ALA A 635 -36.23 14.14 3.59
C ALA A 635 -35.45 15.44 3.83
N MET A 636 -34.22 15.38 4.32
CA MET A 636 -33.35 16.55 4.50
C MET A 636 -33.00 17.19 3.14
N LYS A 637 -32.68 16.39 2.12
CA LYS A 637 -32.44 16.89 0.75
C LYS A 637 -33.68 17.54 0.14
N GLU A 638 -34.86 16.98 0.36
CA GLU A 638 -36.14 17.54 -0.10
C GLU A 638 -36.47 18.86 0.61
N LYS A 639 -36.32 18.92 1.94
CA LYS A 639 -36.46 20.17 2.71
C LYS A 639 -35.50 21.25 2.21
N LEU A 640 -34.23 20.90 1.97
CA LEU A 640 -33.22 21.84 1.50
C LEU A 640 -33.46 22.30 0.05
N LYS A 641 -34.07 21.47 -0.80
CA LYS A 641 -34.56 21.86 -2.12
C LYS A 641 -35.77 22.80 -2.03
N ALA A 642 -36.74 22.49 -1.15
CA ALA A 642 -37.91 23.33 -0.93
C ALA A 642 -37.53 24.71 -0.37
N GLU A 643 -36.61 24.76 0.60
CA GLU A 643 -36.10 26.03 1.16
C GLU A 643 -35.34 26.86 0.11
N LYS A 644 -34.56 26.21 -0.77
CA LYS A 644 -33.92 26.90 -1.90
C LYS A 644 -34.92 27.39 -2.95
N ALA A 645 -36.03 26.69 -3.16
CA ALA A 645 -37.10 27.13 -4.04
C ALA A 645 -37.84 28.33 -3.45
N LEU A 646 -38.22 28.28 -2.17
CA LEU A 646 -38.84 29.40 -1.45
C LEU A 646 -37.94 30.64 -1.45
N LYS A 647 -36.65 30.51 -1.13
CA LYS A 647 -35.70 31.64 -1.21
C LYS A 647 -35.53 32.20 -2.62
N LYS A 648 -35.75 31.40 -3.67
CA LYS A 648 -35.76 31.88 -5.07
C LYS A 648 -37.04 32.63 -5.40
N GLU A 649 -38.19 32.19 -4.88
CA GLU A 649 -39.47 32.88 -5.05
C GLU A 649 -39.52 34.18 -4.25
N GLU A 650 -39.06 34.20 -2.99
CA GLU A 650 -38.92 35.42 -2.19
C GLU A 650 -38.02 36.44 -2.89
N LYS A 651 -36.88 36.01 -3.47
CA LYS A 651 -36.02 36.89 -4.26
C LYS A 651 -36.65 37.38 -5.57
N LYS A 652 -37.59 36.63 -6.15
CA LYS A 652 -38.35 37.08 -7.33
C LYS A 652 -39.41 38.10 -6.91
N HIS A 653 -40.16 37.80 -5.86
CA HIS A 653 -41.16 38.69 -5.29
C HIS A 653 -40.54 40.02 -4.83
N ASP A 654 -39.41 40.00 -4.13
CA ASP A 654 -38.67 41.22 -3.75
C ASP A 654 -38.19 42.04 -4.96
N LYS A 655 -37.85 41.38 -6.07
CA LYS A 655 -37.47 42.07 -7.32
C LYS A 655 -38.68 42.66 -8.04
N GLU A 656 -39.84 42.02 -7.95
CA GLU A 656 -41.10 42.50 -8.53
C GLU A 656 -41.68 43.67 -7.72
N VAL A 657 -41.67 43.58 -6.39
CA VAL A 657 -42.06 44.68 -5.48
C VAL A 657 -41.14 45.90 -5.69
N LYS A 658 -39.82 45.70 -5.79
CA LYS A 658 -38.88 46.79 -6.12
C LYS A 658 -39.03 47.36 -7.53
N LYS A 659 -39.68 46.65 -8.46
CA LYS A 659 -40.03 47.14 -9.79
C LYS A 659 -41.34 47.92 -9.77
N ALA A 660 -42.31 47.50 -8.97
CA ALA A 660 -43.59 48.21 -8.80
C ALA A 660 -43.40 49.57 -8.11
N ASP A 661 -42.55 49.66 -7.08
CA ASP A 661 -42.22 50.92 -6.39
C ASP A 661 -41.46 51.94 -7.26
N LYS A 662 -40.88 51.49 -8.39
CA LYS A 662 -40.15 52.37 -9.32
C LYS A 662 -41.02 52.93 -10.45
N ASN A 663 -42.32 52.63 -10.47
CA ASN A 663 -43.22 53.16 -11.48
C ASN A 663 -44.59 53.51 -10.86
N PRO A 664 -44.69 54.59 -10.06
CA PRO A 664 -45.99 55.12 -9.68
C PRO A 664 -46.62 55.74 -10.93
N LYS A 665 -47.81 55.25 -11.31
CA LYS A 665 -48.70 55.99 -12.21
C LYS A 665 -49.28 57.20 -11.49
#